data_AF-A0A814D478-F1
#
_entry.id   AF-A0A814D478-F1
#
_cell.length_a   1.000
_cell.length_b   1.000
_cell.length_c   1.000
_cell.angle_alpha   90.00
_cell.angle_beta   90.00
_cell.angle_gamma   90.00
#
_symmetry.space_group_name_H-M   'P 1'
#
loop_
_entity.id
_entity.type
_entity.pdbx_description
1 polymer ?
#
loop_
_entity_poly.entity_id
_entity_poly.type
_entity_poly.pdbx_seq_one_letter_code
_entity_poly.pdbx_strand_id
1 'polypeptide(L)'
;FIGQGDLQNISKIGDSNNNFYLLYLIPRSQNDVYSLNEKQTFGNNYKKGWVLPSNEELSLDFYIYYNGNHKKIQNFVNNSENGLSLFIFFTSETTCKFLNQNFFMIKIIEQVEKNIFLGTCSKIRLTHSEVPQHICFEQIDSKEYSHQGDDYWVSIITTESFLPTWTRVILFIFLLCLSGLFSGLNLGLMSLDLKELDILKKIGTPKEQSYASKIYPLRKRGNFLLCSILLGNVMVNSISTLLLGDMLSGIYAALGSTILIVVFGEIIPQSACSKHGLAVGAHTRYITYVFMLLTSPLSLPLSFILDKVLGKEIAATYSREKIRELMNLVEGIDDEEKKIIDGAFDFNNKKVREVMTKLSDVFMLELHEHLNFETIAKIVKQGFSRIPIYEGNNKSNIVGLLHVKDFTLIDPDDNKSVDEFLKFYRHPIIFCNADSKISTLFEEFIKGQTHLAFVRDVGICSGIITLEDIIEELIQAEIYDEFDHKNASENDKTIELNEVGPLLTNSNKQTSSNSYGLKERNQSLDSLTSSIDLDFFLQKEICSLCSPQIGFAVFQFLSTTVKPFTDEYLTKNVLELMFKRASFKESFRIKPDLPREYLYRYGRPSNYFILIISGEATIEVGREKLEFSAGAFAYFGVDSLIKEYDSLKEILSNENFSNLAIKNELKKSQSKNYIPDFSLRVDNRCVYLKIDRALWKRGVIKSWSEKNGNQQTYTIDDLQLNNEKLEEAKIEEIVEAAKNKSPSEIDSRNETNITCHSLKSLNKESILDDKRNIFRKNREIKSFD
;
A
#
# COMPACT_ATOMS: atom_id res chain seq x y z
N PHE A 1 69.82 35.56 -37.25
CA PHE A 1 71.06 35.25 -36.50
C PHE A 1 72.08 34.70 -37.48
N ILE A 2 72.88 35.57 -38.10
CA ILE A 2 74.25 35.24 -38.51
C ILE A 2 75.07 36.48 -38.14
N GLY A 3 76.03 36.29 -37.24
CA GLY A 3 77.02 37.32 -36.95
C GLY A 3 77.97 37.43 -38.13
N GLN A 4 78.47 38.63 -38.41
CA GLN A 4 79.39 38.94 -39.51
C GLN A 4 80.67 38.06 -39.58
N GLY A 5 80.93 37.19 -38.60
CA GLY A 5 82.07 36.27 -38.56
C GLY A 5 82.00 35.10 -39.55
N ASP A 6 80.82 34.57 -39.88
CA ASP A 6 80.72 33.37 -40.74
C ASP A 6 80.77 33.67 -42.24
N LEU A 7 80.60 34.93 -42.64
CA LEU A 7 80.84 35.41 -44.00
C LEU A 7 82.33 35.36 -44.40
N GLN A 8 83.25 35.23 -43.44
CA GLN A 8 84.69 35.13 -43.74
C GLN A 8 85.09 33.79 -44.36
N ASN A 9 84.32 32.71 -44.17
CA ASN A 9 84.60 31.44 -44.85
C ASN A 9 84.22 31.45 -46.33
N ILE A 10 83.36 32.37 -46.76
CA ILE A 10 83.00 32.57 -48.18
C ILE A 10 84.15 33.26 -48.93
N SER A 11 85.05 33.96 -48.23
CA SER A 11 86.20 34.66 -48.83
C SER A 11 87.35 33.75 -49.29
N LYS A 12 87.30 32.44 -49.02
CA LYS A 12 88.22 31.44 -49.58
C LYS A 12 87.77 30.85 -50.92
N ILE A 13 86.59 31.23 -51.42
CA ILE A 13 86.09 30.81 -52.74
C ILE A 13 86.58 31.83 -53.78
N GLY A 14 87.90 31.90 -53.93
CA GLY A 14 88.58 32.62 -55.00
C GLY A 14 89.20 31.62 -55.95
N ASP A 15 88.50 31.31 -57.04
CA ASP A 15 89.04 31.28 -58.40
C ASP A 15 87.89 31.02 -59.38
N SER A 16 87.99 31.67 -60.53
CA SER A 16 86.97 31.84 -61.58
C SER A 16 86.26 30.55 -62.04
N ASN A 17 85.17 30.16 -61.39
CA ASN A 17 84.26 29.10 -61.85
C ASN A 17 82.80 29.45 -61.49
N ASN A 18 81.90 29.41 -62.48
CA ASN A 18 80.46 29.72 -62.39
C ASN A 18 79.68 28.68 -61.53
N ASN A 19 80.01 28.58 -60.24
CA ASN A 19 79.53 27.52 -59.36
C ASN A 19 78.45 27.99 -58.38
N PHE A 20 77.53 27.09 -58.06
CA PHE A 20 76.56 27.24 -56.98
C PHE A 20 77.07 26.60 -55.68
N TYR A 21 76.90 27.32 -54.58
CA TYR A 21 77.23 26.88 -53.23
C TYR A 21 75.99 26.99 -52.33
N LEU A 22 75.68 25.95 -51.58
CA LEU A 22 74.61 25.96 -50.58
C LEU A 22 75.08 26.75 -49.35
N LEU A 23 74.32 27.76 -48.95
CA LEU A 23 74.58 28.50 -47.72
C LEU A 23 73.83 27.88 -46.53
N TYR A 24 72.54 27.62 -46.71
CA TYR A 24 71.69 26.99 -45.70
C TYR A 24 70.44 26.38 -46.31
N LEU A 25 69.93 25.36 -45.63
CA LEU A 25 68.71 24.63 -45.96
C LEU A 25 67.67 24.91 -44.88
N ILE A 26 66.45 25.27 -45.27
CA ILE A 26 65.34 25.53 -44.34
C ILE A 26 64.13 24.70 -44.78
N PRO A 27 63.63 23.78 -43.96
CA PRO A 27 62.36 23.11 -44.21
C PRO A 27 61.21 24.12 -44.05
N ARG A 28 60.30 24.12 -45.04
CA ARG A 28 59.25 25.14 -45.17
C ARG A 28 58.14 25.00 -44.11
N SER A 29 58.00 23.80 -43.56
CA SER A 29 57.09 23.42 -42.47
C SER A 29 57.89 23.11 -41.21
N GLN A 30 57.73 23.91 -40.16
CA GLN A 30 58.39 23.67 -38.87
C GLN A 30 58.00 22.34 -38.20
N ASN A 31 56.88 21.74 -38.61
CA ASN A 31 56.37 20.48 -38.07
C ASN A 31 57.01 19.23 -38.71
N ASP A 32 57.71 19.36 -39.84
CA ASP A 32 58.28 18.22 -40.59
C ASP A 32 59.75 17.97 -40.22
N VAL A 33 60.23 18.68 -39.19
CA VAL A 33 61.59 18.58 -38.66
C VAL A 33 61.52 17.94 -37.29
N TYR A 34 62.02 16.72 -37.18
CA TYR A 34 62.20 16.08 -35.89
C TYR A 34 63.44 16.69 -35.22
N SER A 35 63.20 17.77 -34.47
CA SER A 35 64.13 18.51 -33.61
C SER A 35 65.12 19.46 -34.31
N LEU A 36 64.98 20.75 -33.98
CA LEU A 36 66.04 21.76 -34.07
C LEU A 36 66.84 21.85 -32.76
N ASN A 37 66.57 21.00 -31.78
CA ASN A 37 67.28 20.92 -30.51
C ASN A 37 66.81 19.67 -29.77
N GLU A 38 67.52 18.55 -29.88
CA GLU A 38 67.69 17.64 -28.74
C GLU A 38 68.86 16.71 -28.97
N LYS A 39 69.80 16.70 -28.01
CA LYS A 39 70.91 15.77 -27.96
C LYS A 39 70.36 14.35 -27.85
N GLN A 40 70.37 13.57 -28.92
CA GLN A 40 70.43 12.12 -28.81
C GLN A 40 71.74 11.63 -29.43
N THR A 41 72.71 11.41 -28.56
CA THR A 41 73.98 10.74 -28.87
C THR A 41 73.76 9.24 -28.87
N PHE A 42 73.80 8.60 -30.04
CA PHE A 42 74.16 7.19 -30.16
C PHE A 42 75.33 7.07 -31.14
N GLY A 43 76.48 6.62 -30.63
CA GLY A 43 77.66 6.31 -31.46
C GLY A 43 78.47 7.53 -31.92
N ASN A 44 79.78 7.39 -31.88
CA ASN A 44 80.83 8.40 -32.08
C ASN A 44 80.54 9.53 -33.11
N ASN A 45 80.61 10.77 -32.60
CA ASN A 45 80.99 12.01 -33.29
C ASN A 45 80.14 12.56 -34.44
N TYR A 46 78.84 12.79 -34.22
CA TYR A 46 78.10 13.79 -35.02
C TYR A 46 77.30 14.75 -34.10
N LYS A 47 77.72 16.02 -34.07
CA LYS A 47 77.02 17.11 -33.38
C LYS A 47 76.29 17.94 -34.43
N LYS A 48 74.96 17.76 -34.53
CA LYS A 48 73.95 18.54 -35.28
C LYS A 48 73.84 18.23 -36.78
N GLY A 49 72.91 17.38 -37.22
CA GLY A 49 72.50 17.25 -38.63
C GLY A 49 70.98 17.33 -38.77
N TRP A 50 70.46 17.48 -39.98
CA TRP A 50 69.00 17.50 -40.21
C TRP A 50 68.43 16.09 -40.10
N VAL A 51 67.45 15.87 -39.21
CA VAL A 51 66.72 14.60 -39.13
C VAL A 51 65.36 14.76 -39.78
N LEU A 52 65.13 14.04 -40.88
CA LEU A 52 63.91 14.11 -41.68
C LEU A 52 63.18 12.75 -41.65
N PRO A 53 61.84 12.73 -41.70
CA PRO A 53 61.09 11.49 -41.81
C PRO A 53 61.40 10.76 -43.12
N SER A 54 61.61 9.45 -43.06
CA SER A 54 61.75 8.63 -44.27
C SER A 54 60.40 8.49 -44.99
N ASN A 55 60.41 8.50 -46.33
CA ASN A 55 59.25 8.25 -47.20
C ASN A 55 58.06 9.24 -47.09
N GLU A 56 58.21 10.36 -46.40
CA GLU A 56 57.22 11.45 -46.40
C GLU A 56 57.54 12.48 -47.49
N GLU A 57 56.52 13.19 -47.99
CA GLU A 57 56.71 14.28 -48.96
C GLU A 57 57.14 15.56 -48.24
N LEU A 58 58.39 15.96 -48.45
CA LEU A 58 58.98 17.12 -47.81
C LEU A 58 59.08 18.29 -48.79
N SER A 59 59.01 19.51 -48.25
CA SER A 59 59.31 20.74 -49.00
C SER A 59 60.43 21.50 -48.32
N LEU A 60 61.51 21.72 -49.07
CA LEU A 60 62.75 22.33 -48.58
C LEU A 60 63.03 23.60 -49.37
N ASP A 61 63.33 24.66 -48.65
CA ASP A 61 63.79 25.93 -49.17
C ASP A 61 65.33 25.99 -49.04
N PHE A 62 66.00 26.34 -50.12
CA PHE A 62 67.46 26.35 -50.28
C PHE A 62 67.92 27.78 -50.51
N TYR A 63 68.85 28.26 -49.69
CA TYR A 63 69.52 29.53 -49.94
C TYR A 63 70.88 29.26 -50.58
N ILE A 64 71.00 29.70 -51.82
CA ILE A 64 72.10 29.32 -52.72
C ILE A 64 72.91 30.56 -53.05
N TYR A 65 74.22 30.50 -52.84
CA TYR A 65 75.19 31.50 -53.27
C TYR A 65 75.70 31.16 -54.68
N TYR A 66 75.73 32.14 -55.57
CA TYR A 66 76.33 31.98 -56.89
C TYR A 66 77.58 32.84 -57.04
N ASN A 67 78.69 32.20 -57.43
CA ASN A 67 79.97 32.88 -57.66
C ASN A 67 80.25 33.01 -59.17
N GLY A 68 79.57 33.93 -59.87
CA GLY A 68 79.70 34.11 -61.31
C GLY A 68 79.11 35.42 -61.83
N ASN A 69 79.05 35.59 -63.16
CA ASN A 69 78.66 36.87 -63.77
C ASN A 69 77.13 37.15 -63.65
N HIS A 70 76.77 38.18 -62.88
CA HIS A 70 75.39 38.55 -62.55
C HIS A 70 74.44 38.75 -63.76
N LYS A 71 74.95 39.19 -64.91
CA LYS A 71 74.12 39.45 -66.10
C LYS A 71 73.48 38.19 -66.68
N LYS A 72 74.11 37.01 -66.50
CA LYS A 72 73.52 35.73 -66.91
C LYS A 72 72.30 35.42 -66.05
N ILE A 73 72.41 35.55 -64.72
CA ILE A 73 71.33 35.21 -63.78
C ILE A 73 70.16 36.20 -63.76
N GLN A 74 70.39 37.50 -63.88
CA GLN A 74 69.28 38.48 -63.93
C GLN A 74 68.38 38.31 -65.16
N ASN A 75 68.95 37.86 -66.29
CA ASN A 75 68.14 37.47 -67.46
C ASN A 75 67.37 36.16 -67.24
N PHE A 76 67.79 35.31 -66.29
CA PHE A 76 67.14 34.03 -65.97
C PHE A 76 65.97 34.15 -64.99
N VAL A 77 65.99 35.13 -64.09
CA VAL A 77 64.87 35.37 -63.14
C VAL A 77 63.70 36.10 -63.83
N ASN A 78 63.98 36.97 -64.81
CA ASN A 78 62.96 37.80 -65.47
C ASN A 78 62.18 37.09 -66.61
N ASN A 79 62.67 35.98 -67.15
CA ASN A 79 61.96 35.20 -68.18
C ASN A 79 61.14 34.08 -67.52
N SER A 80 59.90 34.40 -67.14
CA SER A 80 59.02 33.54 -66.33
C SER A 80 58.45 32.29 -67.02
N GLU A 81 58.77 32.02 -68.29
CA GLU A 81 58.22 30.85 -69.02
C GLU A 81 59.20 29.69 -69.21
N ASN A 82 60.50 29.90 -69.02
CA ASN A 82 61.51 28.82 -68.95
C ASN A 82 62.47 29.11 -67.79
N GLY A 83 61.92 29.06 -66.57
CA GLY A 83 62.69 29.24 -65.34
C GLY A 83 63.78 28.18 -65.23
N LEU A 84 65.02 28.61 -64.97
CA LEU A 84 66.15 27.72 -64.82
C LEU A 84 65.89 26.81 -63.62
N SER A 85 65.95 25.51 -63.88
CA SER A 85 65.77 24.49 -62.86
C SER A 85 67.13 23.91 -62.52
N LEU A 86 67.45 23.93 -61.25
CA LEU A 86 68.71 23.40 -60.74
C LEU A 86 68.41 22.01 -60.20
N PHE A 87 69.05 20.99 -60.76
CA PHE A 87 68.88 19.64 -60.25
C PHE A 87 69.82 19.39 -59.08
N ILE A 88 69.25 18.84 -58.01
CA ILE A 88 70.01 18.29 -56.89
C ILE A 88 69.73 16.81 -56.76
N PHE A 89 70.67 16.09 -56.18
CA PHE A 89 70.42 14.75 -55.68
C PHE A 89 71.11 14.56 -54.34
N PHE A 90 70.61 13.60 -53.58
CA PHE A 90 71.15 13.23 -52.27
C PHE A 90 71.98 11.97 -52.44
N THR A 91 73.18 11.94 -51.86
CA THR A 91 74.09 10.80 -51.92
C THR A 91 74.73 10.54 -50.56
N SER A 92 74.93 9.27 -50.21
CA SER A 92 75.70 8.87 -49.02
C SER A 92 77.21 8.76 -49.29
N GLU A 93 77.64 8.96 -50.54
CA GLU A 93 79.05 8.92 -50.93
C GLU A 93 79.69 10.32 -50.87
N THR A 94 80.99 10.39 -50.55
CA THR A 94 81.76 11.64 -50.47
C THR A 94 82.10 12.25 -51.84
N THR A 95 81.63 11.65 -52.94
CA THR A 95 81.84 12.17 -54.31
C THR A 95 80.57 12.08 -55.15
N CYS A 96 80.27 13.11 -55.93
CA CYS A 96 79.06 13.20 -56.77
C CYS A 96 79.15 12.38 -58.08
N LYS A 97 79.88 11.26 -58.11
CA LYS A 97 80.12 10.48 -59.35
C LYS A 97 79.03 9.44 -59.63
N PHE A 98 78.25 9.05 -58.61
CA PHE A 98 77.25 8.01 -58.72
C PHE A 98 75.88 8.61 -59.04
N LEU A 99 75.45 8.51 -60.30
CA LEU A 99 74.15 9.00 -60.79
C LEU A 99 73.07 7.93 -60.59
N ASN A 100 72.67 7.67 -59.34
CA ASN A 100 71.49 6.83 -59.09
C ASN A 100 70.25 7.69 -58.82
N GLN A 101 69.39 7.72 -59.84
CA GLN A 101 67.97 8.06 -59.91
C GLN A 101 67.32 8.59 -58.62
N ASN A 102 67.39 9.91 -58.39
CA ASN A 102 66.39 10.74 -57.70
C ASN A 102 66.84 12.21 -57.78
N PHE A 103 66.69 12.81 -58.97
CA PHE A 103 66.97 14.24 -59.13
C PHE A 103 65.76 15.05 -58.71
N PHE A 104 65.99 16.02 -57.85
CA PHE A 104 65.00 16.97 -57.41
C PHE A 104 65.25 18.31 -58.06
N MET A 105 64.19 18.90 -58.61
CA MET A 105 64.22 20.20 -59.27
C MET A 105 64.06 21.30 -58.24
N ILE A 106 65.07 22.15 -58.08
CA ILE A 106 64.96 23.40 -57.34
C ILE A 106 64.45 24.48 -58.27
N LYS A 107 63.35 25.11 -57.87
CA LYS A 107 62.77 26.27 -58.53
C LYS A 107 63.24 27.54 -57.82
N ILE A 108 64.04 28.36 -58.49
CA ILE A 108 64.49 29.64 -57.96
C ILE A 108 63.28 30.58 -57.87
N ILE A 109 62.96 31.07 -56.67
CA ILE A 109 61.83 31.96 -56.41
C ILE A 109 62.26 33.42 -56.54
N GLU A 110 63.26 33.83 -55.78
CA GLU A 110 63.65 35.24 -55.67
C GLU A 110 65.14 35.41 -55.41
N GLN A 111 65.64 36.60 -55.74
CA GLN A 111 66.98 37.04 -55.39
C GLN A 111 66.92 37.81 -54.06
N VAL A 112 67.57 37.28 -53.02
CA VAL A 112 67.56 37.85 -51.67
C VAL A 112 68.63 38.94 -51.54
N GLU A 113 69.84 38.68 -52.06
CA GLU A 113 70.96 39.65 -52.11
C GLU A 113 71.75 39.50 -53.42
N LYS A 114 72.78 40.35 -53.65
CA LYS A 114 73.53 40.42 -54.92
C LYS A 114 74.00 39.05 -55.46
N ASN A 115 74.36 38.11 -54.59
CA ASN A 115 74.81 36.75 -54.94
C ASN A 115 73.99 35.63 -54.29
N ILE A 116 72.88 35.93 -53.60
CA ILE A 116 72.12 34.95 -52.82
C ILE A 116 70.72 34.81 -53.42
N PHE A 117 70.33 33.57 -53.72
CA PHE A 117 69.05 33.22 -54.30
C PHE A 117 68.30 32.25 -53.39
N LEU A 118 66.99 32.45 -53.28
CA LEU A 118 66.08 31.52 -52.62
C LEU A 118 65.51 30.57 -53.66
N GLY A 119 65.83 29.29 -53.55
CA GLY A 119 65.25 28.20 -54.33
C GLY A 119 64.36 27.32 -53.48
N THR A 120 63.33 26.72 -54.07
CA THR A 120 62.44 25.81 -53.36
C THR A 120 62.28 24.52 -54.12
N CYS A 121 62.30 23.42 -53.37
CA CYS A 121 62.01 22.10 -53.90
C CYS A 121 60.84 21.51 -53.12
N SER A 122 59.78 21.15 -53.83
CA SER A 122 58.61 20.52 -53.26
C SER A 122 58.56 19.05 -53.64
N LYS A 123 57.97 18.22 -52.76
CA LYS A 123 57.76 16.77 -52.95
C LYS A 123 59.05 15.94 -52.98
N ILE A 124 59.98 16.25 -52.07
CA ILE A 124 61.15 15.41 -51.84
C ILE A 124 60.71 14.18 -51.04
N ARG A 125 61.00 12.97 -51.55
CA ARG A 125 60.83 11.73 -50.79
C ARG A 125 62.21 11.11 -50.59
N LEU A 126 62.68 11.14 -49.35
CA LEU A 126 63.98 10.56 -48.98
C LEU A 126 63.79 9.11 -48.55
N THR A 127 64.63 8.23 -49.06
CA THR A 127 64.71 6.84 -48.62
C THR A 127 65.39 6.75 -47.27
N HIS A 128 65.10 5.70 -46.50
CA HIS A 128 65.78 5.44 -45.24
C HIS A 128 67.30 5.26 -45.46
N SER A 129 68.10 5.95 -44.65
CA SER A 129 69.55 5.84 -44.68
C SER A 129 70.12 6.02 -43.28
N GLU A 130 70.89 5.02 -42.83
CA GLU A 130 71.61 5.05 -41.55
C GLU A 130 72.86 5.94 -41.60
N VAL A 131 73.30 6.31 -42.81
CA VAL A 131 74.47 7.15 -43.06
C VAL A 131 73.99 8.55 -43.49
N PRO A 132 74.66 9.64 -43.06
CA PRO A 132 74.30 10.98 -43.51
C PRO A 132 74.33 11.07 -45.04
N GLN A 133 73.24 11.58 -45.61
CA GLN A 133 73.14 11.93 -47.02
C GLN A 133 73.63 13.38 -47.23
N HIS A 134 74.52 13.56 -48.19
CA HIS A 134 75.07 14.82 -48.64
C HIS A 134 74.37 15.31 -49.92
N ILE A 135 74.44 16.62 -50.16
CA ILE A 135 73.75 17.30 -51.27
C ILE A 135 74.75 17.59 -52.39
N CYS A 136 74.40 17.21 -53.62
CA CYS A 136 75.15 17.51 -54.84
C CYS A 136 74.35 18.46 -55.75
N PHE A 137 74.99 19.54 -56.23
CA PHE A 137 74.36 20.51 -57.16
C PHE A 137 74.94 20.43 -58.56
N GLU A 138 74.05 20.53 -59.57
CA GLU A 138 74.45 20.68 -60.98
C GLU A 138 75.05 22.07 -61.27
N GLN A 139 76.15 22.11 -62.04
CA GLN A 139 76.78 23.35 -62.50
C GLN A 139 76.26 23.77 -63.89
N ILE A 140 76.06 25.08 -64.10
CA ILE A 140 75.41 25.66 -65.29
C ILE A 140 76.14 25.34 -66.60
N ASP A 141 77.48 25.29 -66.58
CA ASP A 141 78.29 25.26 -67.79
C ASP A 141 78.91 23.88 -68.11
N SER A 142 78.98 22.95 -67.14
CA SER A 142 79.74 21.68 -67.26
C SER A 142 78.90 20.39 -67.20
N LYS A 143 77.60 20.46 -66.83
CA LYS A 143 76.81 19.26 -66.43
C LYS A 143 77.50 18.40 -65.35
N GLU A 144 78.51 18.93 -64.67
CA GLU A 144 79.18 18.27 -63.57
C GLU A 144 78.46 18.62 -62.27
N TYR A 145 78.46 17.67 -61.33
CA TYR A 145 77.84 17.85 -60.02
C TYR A 145 78.92 18.13 -58.97
N SER A 146 78.70 19.19 -58.20
CA SER A 146 79.61 19.62 -57.13
C SER A 146 79.09 19.23 -55.75
N HIS A 147 79.96 18.58 -54.98
CA HIS A 147 79.68 18.17 -53.60
C HIS A 147 79.72 19.40 -52.69
N GLN A 148 78.68 19.61 -51.89
CA GLN A 148 78.53 20.82 -51.07
C GLN A 148 79.25 20.78 -49.72
N GLY A 149 79.96 19.68 -49.45
CA GLY A 149 80.77 19.49 -48.25
C GLY A 149 80.22 18.42 -47.31
N ASP A 150 81.09 17.95 -46.42
CA ASP A 150 80.78 16.91 -45.43
C ASP A 150 80.31 17.50 -44.10
N ASP A 151 80.18 18.83 -44.02
CA ASP A 151 79.82 19.52 -42.79
C ASP A 151 78.37 19.22 -42.38
N TYR A 152 78.18 19.14 -41.07
CA TYR A 152 76.97 18.65 -40.42
C TYR A 152 75.69 19.42 -40.83
N TRP A 153 75.79 20.72 -41.12
CA TRP A 153 74.69 21.60 -41.52
C TRP A 153 74.18 21.39 -42.95
N VAL A 154 74.90 20.61 -43.75
CA VAL A 154 74.60 20.26 -45.15
C VAL A 154 74.27 18.76 -45.30
N SER A 155 74.33 18.00 -44.21
CA SER A 155 74.01 16.57 -44.15
C SER A 155 72.60 16.28 -43.58
N ILE A 156 71.96 15.23 -44.10
CA ILE A 156 70.60 14.80 -43.72
C ILE A 156 70.61 13.33 -43.29
N ILE A 157 69.93 12.99 -42.20
CA ILE A 157 69.68 11.62 -41.74
C ILE A 157 68.18 11.35 -41.76
N THR A 158 67.75 10.16 -42.18
CA THR A 158 66.33 9.78 -42.19
C THR A 158 66.01 8.74 -41.11
N THR A 159 64.88 8.90 -40.40
CA THR A 159 64.46 7.96 -39.33
C THR A 159 63.14 7.28 -39.67
N GLU A 160 63.03 5.97 -39.40
CA GLU A 160 61.78 5.21 -39.43
C GLU A 160 60.99 5.33 -38.12
N SER A 161 59.67 5.32 -38.21
CA SER A 161 58.79 5.24 -37.03
C SER A 161 58.69 3.80 -36.52
N PHE A 162 58.82 3.60 -35.21
CA PHE A 162 58.92 2.28 -34.55
C PHE A 162 57.70 1.35 -34.75
N LEU A 163 56.52 1.90 -35.09
CA LEU A 163 55.29 1.13 -35.30
C LEU A 163 54.56 1.54 -36.59
N PRO A 164 54.20 0.57 -37.47
CA PRO A 164 53.47 0.88 -38.68
C PRO A 164 52.05 1.38 -38.36
N THR A 165 51.53 2.30 -39.17
CA THR A 165 50.32 3.09 -38.88
C THR A 165 49.08 2.23 -38.60
N TRP A 166 48.94 1.08 -39.27
CA TRP A 166 47.84 0.13 -39.03
C TRP A 166 47.90 -0.51 -37.62
N THR A 167 49.10 -0.81 -37.10
CA THR A 167 49.25 -1.33 -35.73
C THR A 167 48.87 -0.29 -34.69
N ARG A 168 49.19 1.00 -34.93
CA ARG A 168 48.81 2.11 -34.05
C ARG A 168 47.29 2.26 -33.98
N VAL A 169 46.58 2.16 -35.11
CA VAL A 169 45.11 2.20 -35.14
C VAL A 169 44.49 1.01 -34.39
N ILE A 170 45.00 -0.21 -34.62
CA ILE A 170 44.50 -1.41 -33.92
C ILE A 170 44.73 -1.29 -32.41
N LEU A 171 45.93 -0.86 -32.01
CA LEU A 171 46.28 -0.64 -30.61
C LEU A 171 45.39 0.44 -29.97
N PHE A 172 45.12 1.52 -30.69
CA PHE A 172 44.24 2.59 -30.22
C PHE A 172 42.81 2.11 -30.03
N ILE A 173 42.25 1.35 -30.97
CA ILE A 173 40.90 0.76 -30.83
C ILE A 173 40.87 -0.20 -29.63
N PHE A 174 41.91 -1.02 -29.45
CA PHE A 174 42.03 -1.92 -28.31
C PHE A 174 42.06 -1.16 -26.97
N LEU A 175 42.88 -0.11 -26.87
CA LEU A 175 42.95 0.73 -25.68
C LEU A 175 41.62 1.45 -25.41
N LEU A 176 40.91 1.88 -26.45
CA LEU A 176 39.59 2.49 -26.30
C LEU A 176 38.56 1.50 -25.71
N CYS A 177 38.55 0.25 -26.19
CA CYS A 177 37.70 -0.79 -25.61
C CYS A 177 38.05 -1.09 -24.14
N LEU A 178 39.35 -1.09 -23.82
CA LEU A 178 39.83 -1.32 -22.46
C LEU A 178 39.48 -0.15 -21.51
N SER A 179 39.57 1.09 -22.00
CA SER A 179 39.07 2.29 -21.32
C SER A 179 37.58 2.17 -21.00
N GLY A 180 36.78 1.80 -22.01
CA GLY A 180 35.36 1.49 -21.86
C GLY A 180 35.06 0.47 -20.79
N LEU A 181 35.82 -0.62 -20.76
CA LEU A 181 35.66 -1.67 -19.76
C LEU A 181 35.94 -1.16 -18.34
N PHE A 182 37.03 -0.42 -18.12
CA PHE A 182 37.35 0.09 -16.78
C PHE A 182 36.36 1.14 -16.31
N SER A 183 36.00 2.07 -17.19
CA SER A 183 35.02 3.11 -16.89
C SER A 183 33.66 2.49 -16.54
N GLY A 184 33.20 1.50 -17.33
CA GLY A 184 31.97 0.76 -17.08
C GLY A 184 32.00 -0.09 -15.80
N LEU A 185 33.08 -0.82 -15.55
CA LEU A 185 33.24 -1.63 -14.33
C LEU A 185 33.32 -0.78 -13.06
N ASN A 186 33.89 0.42 -13.13
CA ASN A 186 33.93 1.33 -11.99
C ASN A 186 32.52 1.63 -11.51
N LEU A 187 31.64 2.07 -12.41
CA LEU A 187 30.25 2.35 -12.06
C LEU A 187 29.47 1.08 -11.69
N GLY A 188 29.58 0.04 -12.53
CA GLY A 188 28.76 -1.18 -12.39
C GLY A 188 29.11 -2.08 -11.21
N LEU A 189 30.38 -2.11 -10.76
CA LEU A 189 30.77 -2.86 -9.56
C LEU A 189 30.57 -2.03 -8.29
N MET A 190 30.81 -0.72 -8.33
CA MET A 190 30.67 0.14 -7.15
C MET A 190 29.20 0.41 -6.81
N SER A 191 28.29 0.37 -7.78
CA SER A 191 26.85 0.48 -7.53
C SER A 191 26.26 -0.72 -6.79
N LEU A 192 26.94 -1.87 -6.76
CA LEU A 192 26.47 -3.07 -6.07
C LEU A 192 26.85 -3.02 -4.58
N ASP A 193 25.83 -3.05 -3.71
CA ASP A 193 26.02 -3.13 -2.26
C ASP A 193 26.35 -4.57 -1.82
N LEU A 194 27.21 -4.72 -0.82
CA LEU A 194 27.64 -6.02 -0.29
C LEU A 194 26.46 -6.83 0.28
N LYS A 195 25.48 -6.15 0.90
CA LYS A 195 24.31 -6.81 1.49
C LYS A 195 23.32 -7.29 0.44
N GLU A 196 23.07 -6.46 -0.57
CA GLU A 196 22.25 -6.85 -1.73
C GLU A 196 22.87 -8.06 -2.44
N LEU A 197 24.20 -8.09 -2.58
CA LEU A 197 24.90 -9.22 -3.14
C LEU A 197 24.78 -10.50 -2.29
N ASP A 198 24.75 -10.38 -0.96
CA ASP A 198 24.51 -11.51 -0.05
C ASP A 198 23.05 -12.00 -0.09
N ILE A 199 22.08 -11.11 -0.31
CA ILE A 199 20.67 -11.48 -0.54
C ILE A 199 20.55 -12.23 -1.88
N LEU A 200 21.12 -11.70 -2.96
CA LEU A 200 21.11 -12.31 -4.29
C LEU A 200 21.79 -13.69 -4.32
N LYS A 201 22.82 -13.90 -3.49
CA LYS A 201 23.45 -15.23 -3.33
C LYS A 201 22.53 -16.29 -2.73
N LYS A 202 21.51 -15.89 -1.94
CA LYS A 202 20.57 -16.81 -1.28
C LYS A 202 19.27 -17.00 -2.05
N ILE A 203 18.72 -15.91 -2.59
CA ILE A 203 17.34 -15.88 -3.10
C ILE A 203 17.28 -15.64 -4.62
N GLY A 204 18.37 -15.17 -5.25
CA GLY A 204 18.39 -14.84 -6.68
C GLY A 204 18.24 -16.05 -7.61
N THR A 205 18.11 -15.81 -8.92
CA THR A 205 18.09 -16.87 -9.93
C THR A 205 19.41 -17.66 -9.94
N PRO A 206 19.46 -18.92 -10.45
CA PRO A 206 20.71 -19.70 -10.46
C PRO A 206 21.88 -19.01 -11.18
N LYS A 207 21.58 -18.16 -12.18
CA LYS A 207 22.59 -17.33 -12.87
C LYS A 207 23.09 -16.19 -11.99
N GLU A 208 22.18 -15.47 -11.34
CA GLU A 208 22.52 -14.36 -10.44
C GLU A 208 23.27 -14.83 -9.20
N GLN A 209 22.90 -15.96 -8.60
CA GLN A 209 23.62 -16.57 -7.49
C GLN A 209 25.08 -16.87 -7.88
N SER A 210 25.31 -17.40 -9.08
CA SER A 210 26.65 -17.66 -9.61
C SER A 210 27.43 -16.36 -9.84
N TYR A 211 26.80 -15.32 -10.39
CA TYR A 211 27.47 -14.03 -10.62
C TYR A 211 27.79 -13.32 -9.30
N ALA A 212 26.84 -13.27 -8.39
CA ALA A 212 26.98 -12.63 -7.09
C ALA A 212 28.07 -13.30 -6.23
N SER A 213 28.12 -14.63 -6.20
CA SER A 213 29.18 -15.36 -5.49
C SER A 213 30.58 -15.11 -6.07
N LYS A 214 30.70 -14.93 -7.39
CA LYS A 214 31.97 -14.63 -8.07
C LYS A 214 32.45 -13.20 -7.82
N ILE A 215 31.55 -12.22 -7.76
CA ILE A 215 31.88 -10.80 -7.59
C ILE A 215 32.10 -10.44 -6.10
N TYR A 216 31.43 -11.13 -5.18
CA TYR A 216 31.52 -10.87 -3.74
C TYR A 216 32.95 -10.65 -3.19
N PRO A 217 33.94 -11.54 -3.46
CA PRO A 217 35.29 -11.32 -2.96
C PRO A 217 35.98 -10.09 -3.56
N LEU A 218 35.63 -9.68 -4.80
CA LEU A 218 36.14 -8.46 -5.43
C LEU A 218 35.60 -7.22 -4.73
N ARG A 219 34.26 -7.13 -4.56
CA ARG A 219 33.61 -5.97 -3.93
C ARG A 219 33.91 -5.84 -2.44
N LYS A 220 34.20 -6.95 -1.75
CA LYS A 220 34.59 -6.94 -0.32
C LYS A 220 35.84 -6.07 -0.06
N ARG A 221 36.70 -5.90 -1.05
CA ARG A 221 37.84 -4.97 -1.01
C ARG A 221 37.54 -3.73 -1.86
N GLY A 222 36.43 -3.05 -1.57
CA GLY A 222 35.89 -1.94 -2.39
C GLY A 222 36.90 -0.84 -2.68
N ASN A 223 37.56 -0.29 -1.66
CA ASN A 223 38.55 0.78 -1.84
C ASN A 223 39.76 0.35 -2.69
N PHE A 224 40.22 -0.90 -2.56
CA PHE A 224 41.30 -1.46 -3.39
C PHE A 224 40.86 -1.66 -4.84
N LEU A 225 39.64 -2.17 -5.05
CA LEU A 225 39.03 -2.33 -6.36
C LEU A 225 38.85 -0.97 -7.05
N LEU A 226 38.32 0.03 -6.34
CA LEU A 226 38.12 1.40 -6.82
C LEU A 226 39.44 2.04 -7.26
N CYS A 227 40.47 1.99 -6.41
CA CYS A 227 41.78 2.54 -6.74
C CYS A 227 42.41 1.84 -7.95
N SER A 228 42.29 0.51 -8.04
CA SER A 228 42.89 -0.27 -9.14
C SER A 228 42.23 0.04 -10.49
N ILE A 229 40.89 0.11 -10.53
CA ILE A 229 40.14 0.40 -11.76
C ILE A 229 40.34 1.85 -12.20
N LEU A 230 40.31 2.81 -11.27
CA LEU A 230 40.54 4.23 -11.59
C LEU A 230 41.94 4.48 -12.14
N LEU A 231 42.97 3.89 -11.52
CA LEU A 231 44.34 4.00 -12.03
C LEU A 231 44.48 3.37 -13.42
N GLY A 232 43.86 2.20 -13.64
CA GLY A 232 43.81 1.56 -14.96
C GLY A 232 43.13 2.44 -16.01
N ASN A 233 42.00 3.06 -15.68
CA ASN A 233 41.28 3.95 -16.59
C ASN A 233 42.12 5.17 -16.98
N VAL A 234 42.72 5.86 -15.99
CA VAL A 234 43.56 7.03 -16.24
C VAL A 234 44.79 6.67 -17.06
N MET A 235 45.42 5.52 -16.78
CA MET A 235 46.56 5.01 -17.53
C MET A 235 46.20 4.76 -19.00
N VAL A 236 45.13 4.02 -19.26
CA VAL A 236 44.69 3.69 -20.63
C VAL A 236 44.27 4.94 -21.40
N ASN A 237 43.56 5.88 -20.75
CA ASN A 237 43.16 7.13 -21.38
C ASN A 237 44.39 7.97 -21.76
N SER A 238 45.37 8.07 -20.87
CA SER A 238 46.61 8.84 -21.13
C SER A 238 47.42 8.25 -22.28
N ILE A 239 47.57 6.92 -22.33
CA ILE A 239 48.26 6.22 -23.42
C ILE A 239 47.49 6.39 -24.73
N SER A 240 46.16 6.34 -24.70
CA SER A 240 45.32 6.54 -25.90
C SER A 240 45.46 7.95 -26.47
N THR A 241 45.48 8.98 -25.62
CA THR A 241 45.68 10.37 -26.04
C THR A 241 47.06 10.58 -26.66
N LEU A 242 48.11 10.00 -26.06
CA LEU A 242 49.47 10.07 -26.61
C LEU A 242 49.56 9.40 -27.98
N LEU A 243 49.03 8.18 -28.10
CA LEU A 243 49.04 7.41 -29.35
C LEU A 243 48.27 8.11 -30.47
N LEU A 244 47.16 8.78 -30.16
CA LEU A 244 46.41 9.57 -31.14
C LEU A 244 47.12 10.89 -31.50
N GLY A 245 47.87 11.47 -30.55
CA GLY A 245 48.77 12.61 -30.75
C GLY A 245 49.84 12.37 -31.79
N ASP A 246 50.39 11.16 -31.83
CA ASP A 246 51.39 10.76 -32.83
C ASP A 246 50.78 10.50 -34.23
N MET A 247 49.45 10.48 -34.35
CA MET A 247 48.73 10.19 -35.60
C MET A 247 48.03 11.41 -36.20
N LEU A 248 47.62 12.39 -35.39
CA LEU A 248 46.90 13.60 -35.82
C LEU A 248 47.69 14.86 -35.45
N SER A 249 47.55 15.92 -36.24
CA SER A 249 48.18 17.21 -35.93
C SER A 249 47.55 17.86 -34.70
N GLY A 250 48.39 18.51 -33.89
CA GLY A 250 48.16 18.81 -32.46
C GLY A 250 46.72 19.15 -32.01
N ILE A 251 46.04 20.11 -32.65
CA ILE A 251 44.70 20.52 -32.20
C ILE A 251 43.62 19.48 -32.50
N TYR A 252 43.74 18.78 -33.63
CA TYR A 252 42.82 17.72 -34.05
C TYR A 252 43.04 16.45 -33.21
N ALA A 253 44.27 16.18 -32.79
CA ALA A 253 44.56 15.08 -31.86
C ALA A 253 43.93 15.29 -30.48
N ALA A 254 44.03 16.51 -29.93
CA ALA A 254 43.44 16.84 -28.63
C ALA A 254 41.90 16.73 -28.67
N LEU A 255 41.25 17.36 -29.67
CA LEU A 255 39.79 17.30 -29.82
C LEU A 255 39.30 15.89 -30.21
N GLY A 256 40.00 15.20 -31.09
CA GLY A 256 39.66 13.85 -31.51
C GLY A 256 39.75 12.84 -30.36
N SER A 257 40.83 12.88 -29.57
CA SER A 257 41.03 11.96 -28.44
C SER A 257 39.98 12.18 -27.36
N THR A 258 39.71 13.44 -27.00
CA THR A 258 38.70 13.79 -25.99
C THR A 258 37.31 13.34 -26.40
N ILE A 259 36.86 13.63 -27.62
CA ILE A 259 35.53 13.18 -28.10
C ILE A 259 35.45 11.66 -28.12
N LEU A 260 36.47 10.98 -28.66
CA LEU A 260 36.39 9.54 -28.84
C LEU A 260 36.46 8.78 -27.51
N ILE A 261 37.33 9.20 -26.58
CA ILE A 261 37.43 8.63 -25.25
C ILE A 261 36.15 8.88 -24.45
N VAL A 262 35.62 10.11 -24.45
CA VAL A 262 34.41 10.43 -23.67
C VAL A 262 33.19 9.67 -24.21
N VAL A 263 32.98 9.65 -25.53
CA VAL A 263 31.80 9.00 -26.11
C VAL A 263 31.91 7.47 -26.04
N PHE A 264 33.00 6.91 -26.58
CA PHE A 264 33.14 5.46 -26.74
C PHE A 264 33.86 4.78 -25.58
N GLY A 265 34.75 5.48 -24.87
CA GLY A 265 35.51 4.97 -23.72
C GLY A 265 34.86 5.23 -22.36
N GLU A 266 33.89 6.15 -22.26
CA GLU A 266 33.27 6.47 -20.97
C GLU A 266 31.74 6.39 -20.98
N ILE A 267 31.05 7.28 -21.70
CA ILE A 267 29.60 7.44 -21.61
C ILE A 267 28.84 6.18 -22.05
N ILE A 268 29.14 5.67 -23.25
CA ILE A 268 28.44 4.48 -23.78
C ILE A 268 28.68 3.26 -22.88
N PRO A 269 29.93 2.91 -22.51
CA PRO A 269 30.21 1.77 -21.64
C PRO A 269 29.65 1.90 -20.23
N GLN A 270 29.73 3.09 -19.60
CA GLN A 270 29.17 3.33 -18.27
C GLN A 270 27.65 3.13 -18.24
N SER A 271 26.95 3.66 -19.24
CA SER A 271 25.49 3.50 -19.36
C SER A 271 25.07 2.04 -19.58
N ALA A 272 25.86 1.27 -20.34
CA ALA A 272 25.59 -0.16 -20.54
C ALA A 272 25.86 -0.99 -19.26
N CYS A 273 26.95 -0.68 -18.55
CA CYS A 273 27.36 -1.40 -17.35
C CYS A 273 26.52 -1.05 -16.12
N SER A 274 25.90 0.12 -16.04
CA SER A 274 25.00 0.47 -14.93
C SER A 274 23.76 -0.43 -14.88
N LYS A 275 23.24 -0.85 -16.06
CA LYS A 275 22.09 -1.78 -16.15
C LYS A 275 22.46 -3.25 -15.95
N HIS A 276 23.66 -3.65 -16.36
CA HIS A 276 24.09 -5.06 -16.36
C HIS A 276 25.34 -5.31 -15.50
N GLY A 277 25.55 -4.51 -14.45
CA GLY A 277 26.79 -4.52 -13.65
C GLY A 277 27.13 -5.89 -13.08
N LEU A 278 26.12 -6.62 -12.59
CA LEU A 278 26.28 -7.97 -12.05
C LEU A 278 26.75 -8.98 -13.12
N ALA A 279 26.21 -8.91 -14.35
CA ALA A 279 26.58 -9.83 -15.41
C ALA A 279 27.97 -9.49 -15.99
N VAL A 280 28.24 -8.21 -16.28
CA VAL A 280 29.49 -7.75 -16.88
C VAL A 280 30.65 -7.98 -15.91
N GLY A 281 30.48 -7.64 -14.63
CA GLY A 281 31.50 -7.87 -13.60
C GLY A 281 31.87 -9.34 -13.41
N ALA A 282 30.90 -10.25 -13.55
CA ALA A 282 31.15 -11.67 -13.33
C ALA A 282 31.92 -12.32 -14.50
N HIS A 283 31.63 -11.90 -15.74
CA HIS A 283 32.34 -12.38 -16.94
C HIS A 283 33.76 -11.81 -17.02
N THR A 284 33.94 -10.54 -16.66
CA THR A 284 35.22 -9.85 -16.76
C THR A 284 36.11 -10.04 -15.53
N ARG A 285 35.69 -10.87 -14.56
CA ARG A 285 36.38 -11.09 -13.27
C ARG A 285 37.88 -11.34 -13.41
N TYR A 286 38.29 -12.18 -14.37
CA TYR A 286 39.69 -12.56 -14.54
C TYR A 286 40.53 -11.38 -15.03
N ILE A 287 39.97 -10.58 -15.94
CA ILE A 287 40.59 -9.34 -16.41
C ILE A 287 40.76 -8.38 -15.23
N THR A 288 39.71 -8.19 -14.42
CA THR A 288 39.75 -7.33 -13.23
C THR A 288 40.82 -7.80 -12.23
N TYR A 289 40.92 -9.09 -11.94
CA TYR A 289 41.96 -9.63 -11.05
C TYR A 289 43.38 -9.41 -11.58
N VAL A 290 43.61 -9.62 -12.89
CA VAL A 290 44.92 -9.36 -13.52
C VAL A 290 45.30 -7.89 -13.39
N PHE A 291 44.37 -6.97 -13.63
CA PHE A 291 44.64 -5.54 -13.48
C PHE A 291 44.79 -5.10 -12.03
N MET A 292 44.03 -5.67 -11.10
CA MET A 292 44.24 -5.44 -9.67
C MET A 292 45.62 -5.93 -9.22
N LEU A 293 46.13 -7.02 -9.80
CA LEU A 293 47.50 -7.49 -9.55
C LEU A 293 48.54 -6.55 -10.17
N LEU A 294 48.35 -6.10 -11.41
CA LEU A 294 49.27 -5.21 -12.12
C LEU A 294 49.36 -3.82 -11.47
N THR A 295 48.23 -3.27 -11.04
CA THR A 295 48.15 -1.97 -10.36
C THR A 295 48.41 -2.06 -8.86
N SER A 296 48.49 -3.28 -8.30
CA SER A 296 48.71 -3.57 -6.88
C SER A 296 49.82 -2.77 -6.20
N PRO A 297 51.03 -2.56 -6.77
CA PRO A 297 52.09 -1.83 -6.07
C PRO A 297 51.70 -0.37 -5.76
N LEU A 298 50.82 0.22 -6.57
CA LEU A 298 50.34 1.59 -6.40
C LEU A 298 48.96 1.65 -5.72
N SER A 299 48.04 0.75 -6.06
CA SER A 299 46.67 0.79 -5.54
C SER A 299 46.54 0.28 -4.09
N LEU A 300 47.39 -0.64 -3.63
CA LEU A 300 47.41 -1.11 -2.24
C LEU A 300 47.69 0.01 -1.22
N PRO A 301 48.82 0.76 -1.31
CA PRO A 301 49.10 1.82 -0.35
C PRO A 301 48.04 2.92 -0.39
N LEU A 302 47.53 3.25 -1.58
CA LEU A 302 46.47 4.24 -1.74
C LEU A 302 45.17 3.78 -1.06
N SER A 303 44.77 2.52 -1.23
CA SER A 303 43.59 1.95 -0.59
C SER A 303 43.71 1.89 0.94
N PHE A 304 44.91 1.60 1.47
CA PHE A 304 45.16 1.59 2.91
C PHE A 304 45.05 3.00 3.53
N ILE A 305 45.52 4.02 2.81
CA ILE A 305 45.34 5.42 3.21
C ILE A 305 43.85 5.78 3.23
N LEU A 306 43.11 5.41 2.18
CA LEU A 306 41.66 5.63 2.11
C LEU A 306 40.92 4.95 3.27
N ASP A 307 41.21 3.68 3.53
CA ASP A 307 40.62 2.89 4.64
C ASP A 307 40.90 3.53 6.01
N LYS A 308 42.05 4.19 6.18
CA LYS A 308 42.45 4.84 7.43
C LYS A 308 41.84 6.23 7.61
N VAL A 309 41.64 6.98 6.53
CA VAL A 309 41.12 8.36 6.57
C VAL A 309 39.57 8.38 6.52
N LEU A 310 38.96 7.58 5.64
CA LEU A 310 37.50 7.54 5.46
C LEU A 310 36.83 6.41 6.28
N GLY A 311 37.61 5.44 6.77
CA GLY A 311 37.09 4.21 7.34
C GLY A 311 36.78 3.15 6.27
N LYS A 312 36.64 1.90 6.68
CA LYS A 312 36.15 0.83 5.80
C LYS A 312 34.73 1.15 5.37
N GLU A 313 34.38 0.96 4.09
CA GLU A 313 33.00 1.10 3.58
C GLU A 313 32.02 0.46 4.58
N ILE A 314 31.23 1.31 5.26
CA ILE A 314 30.29 0.86 6.27
C ILE A 314 29.18 0.15 5.52
N ALA A 315 29.11 -1.18 5.64
CA ALA A 315 28.03 -1.97 5.06
C ALA A 315 26.69 -1.38 5.54
N ALA A 316 25.86 -0.90 4.61
CA ALA A 316 24.66 -0.12 4.91
C ALA A 316 23.80 -0.83 5.96
N THR A 317 23.81 -0.38 7.22
CA THR A 317 22.98 -1.01 8.25
C THR A 317 21.53 -0.71 7.91
N TYR A 318 20.73 -1.76 7.70
CA TYR A 318 19.30 -1.59 7.53
C TYR A 318 18.75 -1.27 8.90
N SER A 319 18.41 -0.01 9.13
CA SER A 319 17.62 0.36 10.29
C SER A 319 16.21 -0.21 10.14
N ARG A 320 15.49 -0.34 11.25
CA ARG A 320 14.13 -0.87 11.24
C ARG A 320 13.22 -0.02 10.35
N GLU A 321 13.41 1.29 10.39
CA GLU A 321 12.68 2.28 9.59
C GLU A 321 12.96 2.10 8.09
N LYS A 322 14.23 1.83 7.73
CA LYS A 322 14.60 1.55 6.34
C LYS A 322 13.98 0.24 5.82
N ILE A 323 13.84 -0.78 6.67
CA ILE A 323 13.15 -2.03 6.31
C ILE A 323 11.65 -1.77 6.13
N ARG A 324 11.04 -0.98 7.02
CA ARG A 324 9.63 -0.58 6.92
C ARG A 324 9.36 0.16 5.61
N GLU A 325 10.20 1.14 5.27
CA GLU A 325 10.08 1.89 4.02
C GLU A 325 10.34 1.00 2.79
N LEU A 326 11.34 0.13 2.84
CA LEU A 326 11.61 -0.82 1.74
C LEU A 326 10.40 -1.73 1.49
N MET A 327 9.73 -2.21 2.54
CA MET A 327 8.56 -3.07 2.41
C MET A 327 7.34 -2.33 1.82
N ASN A 328 7.19 -1.05 2.12
CA ASN A 328 6.16 -0.20 1.50
C ASN A 328 6.41 0.02 0.00
N LEU A 329 7.66 -0.15 -0.46
CA LEU A 329 8.04 -0.04 -1.88
C LEU A 329 7.99 -1.38 -2.63
N VAL A 330 7.80 -2.50 -1.93
CA VAL A 330 7.68 -3.82 -2.57
C VAL A 330 6.28 -3.98 -3.15
N GLU A 331 6.20 -4.16 -4.46
CA GLU A 331 4.97 -4.54 -5.15
C GLU A 331 4.62 -6.01 -4.87
N GLY A 332 3.32 -6.30 -4.67
CA GLY A 332 2.81 -7.65 -4.44
C GLY A 332 2.53 -8.03 -2.99
N ILE A 333 2.74 -7.11 -2.03
CA ILE A 333 2.26 -7.24 -0.65
C ILE A 333 0.96 -6.46 -0.54
N ASP A 334 -0.09 -7.10 -0.03
CA ASP A 334 -1.39 -6.47 0.16
C ASP A 334 -1.36 -5.44 1.31
N ASP A 335 -2.26 -4.47 1.30
CA ASP A 335 -2.29 -3.42 2.32
C ASP A 335 -2.64 -3.97 3.71
N GLU A 336 -3.40 -5.07 3.78
CA GLU A 336 -3.65 -5.80 5.03
C GLU A 336 -2.38 -6.47 5.57
N GLU A 337 -1.60 -7.10 4.70
CA GLU A 337 -0.32 -7.72 5.08
C GLU A 337 0.67 -6.66 5.58
N LYS A 338 0.72 -5.49 4.93
CA LYS A 338 1.55 -4.37 5.39
C LYS A 338 1.16 -3.92 6.80
N LYS A 339 -0.14 -3.78 7.09
CA LYS A 339 -0.63 -3.41 8.43
C LYS A 339 -0.19 -4.38 9.51
N ILE A 340 -0.28 -5.69 9.24
CA ILE A 340 0.15 -6.72 10.20
C ILE A 340 1.66 -6.62 10.45
N ILE A 341 2.48 -6.45 9.41
CA ILE A 341 3.92 -6.39 9.59
C ILE A 341 4.33 -5.09 10.31
N ASP A 342 3.66 -3.99 10.01
CA ASP A 342 3.79 -2.73 10.72
C ASP A 342 3.43 -2.86 12.21
N GLY A 343 2.31 -3.51 12.51
CA GLY A 343 1.90 -3.86 13.87
C GLY A 343 2.94 -4.71 14.59
N ALA A 344 3.49 -5.74 13.93
CA ALA A 344 4.56 -6.57 14.47
C ALA A 344 5.86 -5.80 14.76
N PHE A 345 6.16 -4.76 13.98
CA PHE A 345 7.25 -3.85 14.33
C PHE A 345 6.92 -3.09 15.63
N ASP A 346 5.76 -2.45 15.73
CA ASP A 346 5.48 -1.62 16.90
C ASP A 346 5.20 -2.46 18.18
N PHE A 347 4.80 -3.72 18.02
CA PHE A 347 4.47 -4.68 19.08
C PHE A 347 5.51 -4.80 20.20
N ASN A 348 6.81 -4.86 19.87
CA ASN A 348 7.86 -5.07 20.88
C ASN A 348 8.25 -3.79 21.65
N ASN A 349 7.76 -2.64 21.20
CA ASN A 349 8.03 -1.34 21.81
C ASN A 349 6.82 -0.74 22.53
N LYS A 350 5.61 -1.11 22.11
CA LYS A 350 4.37 -0.68 22.76
C LYS A 350 4.28 -1.16 24.21
N LYS A 351 3.77 -0.28 25.05
CA LYS A 351 3.54 -0.54 26.48
C LYS A 351 2.09 -0.90 26.73
N VAL A 352 1.83 -1.69 27.78
CA VAL A 352 0.48 -2.08 28.19
C VAL A 352 -0.44 -0.86 28.39
N ARG A 353 0.06 0.23 28.99
CA ARG A 353 -0.71 1.48 29.18
C ARG A 353 -1.26 2.12 27.90
N GLU A 354 -0.67 1.84 26.75
CA GLU A 354 -1.09 2.43 25.47
C GLU A 354 -2.28 1.68 24.86
N VAL A 355 -2.48 0.42 25.27
CA VAL A 355 -3.44 -0.52 24.67
C VAL A 355 -4.56 -0.90 25.64
N MET A 356 -4.33 -0.79 26.95
CA MET A 356 -5.32 -1.15 27.97
C MET A 356 -6.65 -0.37 27.85
N THR A 357 -7.74 -1.05 28.17
CA THR A 357 -9.04 -0.41 28.42
C THR A 357 -9.00 0.29 29.78
N LYS A 358 -9.34 1.58 29.82
CA LYS A 358 -9.35 2.35 31.07
C LYS A 358 -10.41 1.85 32.03
N LEU A 359 -10.10 1.88 33.33
CA LEU A 359 -11.01 1.42 34.40
C LEU A 359 -12.40 2.10 34.37
N SER A 360 -12.50 3.33 33.87
CA SER A 360 -13.76 4.07 33.75
C SER A 360 -14.76 3.39 32.80
N ASP A 361 -14.23 2.69 31.80
CA ASP A 361 -14.99 2.17 30.67
C ASP A 361 -15.27 0.66 30.87
N VAL A 362 -14.75 0.07 31.95
CA VAL A 362 -14.93 -1.34 32.27
C VAL A 362 -16.24 -1.56 33.02
N PHE A 363 -17.04 -2.50 32.53
CA PHE A 363 -18.20 -3.02 33.23
C PHE A 363 -17.76 -3.90 34.42
N MET A 364 -18.22 -3.58 35.63
CA MET A 364 -17.81 -4.25 36.86
C MET A 364 -19.01 -4.43 37.80
N LEU A 365 -18.94 -5.44 38.68
CA LEU A 365 -19.93 -5.70 39.72
C LEU A 365 -19.33 -5.53 41.12
N GLU A 366 -20.17 -5.17 42.08
CA GLU A 366 -19.74 -5.04 43.49
C GLU A 366 -19.77 -6.41 44.20
N LEU A 367 -18.83 -6.65 45.12
CA LEU A 367 -18.69 -7.90 45.87
C LEU A 367 -19.98 -8.33 46.61
N HIS A 368 -20.74 -7.38 47.15
CA HIS A 368 -21.97 -7.62 47.90
C HIS A 368 -23.25 -7.43 47.08
N GLU A 369 -23.10 -7.22 45.76
CA GLU A 369 -24.23 -7.21 44.85
C GLU A 369 -24.85 -8.61 44.79
N HIS A 370 -26.17 -8.67 44.68
CA HIS A 370 -26.88 -9.94 44.62
C HIS A 370 -27.24 -10.26 43.18
N LEU A 371 -27.02 -11.52 42.79
CA LEU A 371 -27.23 -12.03 41.45
C LEU A 371 -28.69 -12.40 41.23
N ASN A 372 -29.52 -11.36 41.19
CA ASN A 372 -30.92 -11.44 40.81
C ASN A 372 -31.08 -11.50 39.29
N PHE A 373 -32.31 -11.77 38.85
CA PHE A 373 -32.69 -11.70 37.44
C PHE A 373 -32.31 -10.35 36.80
N GLU A 374 -32.44 -9.23 37.51
CA GLU A 374 -32.04 -7.90 37.02
C GLU A 374 -30.55 -7.78 36.72
N THR A 375 -29.71 -8.18 37.66
CA THR A 375 -28.25 -8.15 37.48
C THR A 375 -27.79 -9.13 36.41
N ILE A 376 -28.37 -10.33 36.35
CA ILE A 376 -28.03 -11.32 35.33
C ILE A 376 -28.48 -10.83 33.94
N ALA A 377 -29.66 -10.22 33.83
CA ALA A 377 -30.13 -9.59 32.60
C ALA A 377 -29.18 -8.47 32.15
N LYS A 378 -28.72 -7.61 33.08
CA LYS A 378 -27.69 -6.58 32.80
C LYS A 378 -26.40 -7.21 32.27
N ILE A 379 -25.93 -8.29 32.88
CA ILE A 379 -24.72 -9.02 32.45
C ILE A 379 -24.88 -9.55 31.03
N VAL A 380 -25.98 -10.24 30.74
CA VAL A 380 -26.26 -10.82 29.42
C VAL A 380 -26.38 -9.74 28.36
N LYS A 381 -27.03 -8.61 28.68
CA LYS A 381 -27.17 -7.46 27.78
C LYS A 381 -25.82 -6.83 27.40
N GLN A 382 -24.86 -6.82 28.32
CA GLN A 382 -23.52 -6.30 28.06
C GLN A 382 -22.65 -7.25 27.23
N GLY A 383 -22.95 -8.56 27.19
CA GLY A 383 -22.23 -9.53 26.36
C GLY A 383 -20.84 -9.94 26.85
N PHE A 384 -20.29 -9.32 27.90
CA PHE A 384 -18.93 -9.62 28.37
C PHE A 384 -18.82 -11.00 29.05
N SER A 385 -17.91 -11.84 28.54
CA SER A 385 -17.66 -13.17 29.12
C SER A 385 -16.98 -13.17 30.50
N ARG A 386 -16.20 -12.13 30.82
CA ARG A 386 -15.37 -12.04 32.04
C ARG A 386 -15.61 -10.70 32.72
N ILE A 387 -16.03 -10.72 33.97
CA ILE A 387 -16.51 -9.53 34.69
C ILE A 387 -15.65 -9.32 35.94
N PRO A 388 -14.91 -8.21 36.04
CA PRO A 388 -14.19 -7.83 37.25
C PRO A 388 -15.13 -7.53 38.41
N ILE A 389 -14.73 -7.97 39.61
CA ILE A 389 -15.44 -7.71 40.86
C ILE A 389 -14.60 -6.83 41.76
N TYR A 390 -15.19 -5.74 42.25
CA TYR A 390 -14.55 -4.79 43.16
C TYR A 390 -15.22 -4.79 44.54
N GLU A 391 -14.48 -4.35 45.56
CA GLU A 391 -14.96 -4.25 46.94
C GLU A 391 -14.90 -2.81 47.45
N GLY A 392 -16.03 -2.33 47.98
CA GLY A 392 -16.22 -1.00 48.54
C GLY A 392 -16.44 0.08 47.49
N ASN A 393 -16.35 1.35 47.89
CA ASN A 393 -16.66 2.48 47.00
C ASN A 393 -15.60 2.75 45.91
N ASN A 394 -14.41 2.16 46.04
CA ASN A 394 -13.30 2.37 45.11
C ASN A 394 -13.24 1.23 44.09
N LYS A 395 -13.66 1.50 42.84
CA LYS A 395 -13.58 0.54 41.72
C LYS A 395 -12.17 0.01 41.43
N SER A 396 -11.13 0.68 41.93
CA SER A 396 -9.73 0.23 41.78
C SER A 396 -9.37 -0.95 42.67
N ASN A 397 -10.17 -1.25 43.70
CA ASN A 397 -9.95 -2.37 44.61
C ASN A 397 -10.60 -3.65 44.05
N ILE A 398 -9.87 -4.32 43.15
CA ILE A 398 -10.35 -5.52 42.46
C ILE A 398 -10.02 -6.75 43.29
N VAL A 399 -11.05 -7.51 43.65
CA VAL A 399 -10.98 -8.69 44.53
C VAL A 399 -11.16 -9.98 43.75
N GLY A 400 -11.87 -9.94 42.62
CA GLY A 400 -12.35 -11.12 41.94
C GLY A 400 -12.49 -10.97 40.43
N LEU A 401 -12.57 -12.12 39.75
CA LEU A 401 -13.01 -12.23 38.37
C LEU A 401 -14.14 -13.27 38.33
N LEU A 402 -15.23 -12.94 37.65
CA LEU A 402 -16.39 -13.80 37.47
C LEU A 402 -16.53 -14.18 35.99
N HIS A 403 -16.90 -15.42 35.70
CA HIS A 403 -17.14 -15.85 34.32
C HIS A 403 -18.64 -16.06 34.08
N VAL A 404 -19.15 -15.64 32.93
CA VAL A 404 -20.58 -15.77 32.63
C VAL A 404 -21.03 -17.24 32.58
N LYS A 405 -20.15 -18.15 32.17
CA LYS A 405 -20.41 -19.60 32.20
C LYS A 405 -20.67 -20.16 33.60
N ASP A 406 -20.23 -19.47 34.65
CA ASP A 406 -20.47 -19.88 36.02
C ASP A 406 -21.95 -19.71 36.40
N PHE A 407 -22.70 -18.88 35.65
CA PHE A 407 -24.14 -18.70 35.87
C PHE A 407 -25.03 -19.82 35.34
N THR A 408 -24.47 -20.79 34.62
CA THR A 408 -25.24 -21.83 33.90
C THR A 408 -26.13 -22.72 34.79
N LEU A 409 -25.74 -22.95 36.04
CA LEU A 409 -26.46 -23.81 36.98
C LEU A 409 -27.18 -23.03 38.09
N ILE A 410 -27.23 -21.71 37.97
CA ILE A 410 -27.80 -20.85 38.99
C ILE A 410 -29.26 -20.59 38.67
N ASP A 411 -30.08 -20.64 39.71
CA ASP A 411 -31.42 -20.10 39.68
C ASP A 411 -31.39 -18.62 40.13
N PRO A 412 -31.70 -17.65 39.25
CA PRO A 412 -31.85 -16.24 39.63
C PRO A 412 -32.83 -16.01 40.81
N ASP A 413 -33.79 -16.90 41.04
CA ASP A 413 -34.71 -16.82 42.17
C ASP A 413 -34.03 -17.12 43.53
N ASP A 414 -32.83 -17.75 43.53
CA ASP A 414 -32.05 -18.00 44.77
C ASP A 414 -31.46 -16.71 45.37
N ASN A 415 -31.33 -15.63 44.59
CA ASN A 415 -30.80 -14.32 45.02
C ASN A 415 -29.45 -14.43 45.78
N LYS A 416 -28.52 -15.25 45.28
CA LYS A 416 -27.20 -15.46 45.88
C LYS A 416 -26.28 -14.25 45.70
N SER A 417 -25.38 -14.03 46.65
CA SER A 417 -24.40 -12.93 46.61
C SER A 417 -23.21 -13.24 45.69
N VAL A 418 -22.63 -12.23 45.04
CA VAL A 418 -21.42 -12.38 44.20
C VAL A 418 -20.24 -12.98 44.98
N ASP A 419 -20.09 -12.62 46.25
CA ASP A 419 -19.07 -13.15 47.16
C ASP A 419 -19.09 -14.68 47.29
N GLU A 420 -20.27 -15.30 47.34
CA GLU A 420 -20.41 -16.77 47.37
C GLU A 420 -19.83 -17.42 46.11
N PHE A 421 -20.04 -16.80 44.94
CA PHE A 421 -19.52 -17.31 43.67
C PHE A 421 -18.01 -17.17 43.57
N LEU A 422 -17.47 -16.02 43.97
CA LEU A 422 -16.04 -15.81 44.01
C LEU A 422 -15.34 -16.82 44.93
N LYS A 423 -15.92 -17.08 46.11
CA LYS A 423 -15.39 -18.06 47.06
C LYS A 423 -15.43 -19.50 46.54
N PHE A 424 -16.44 -19.84 45.73
CA PHE A 424 -16.62 -21.17 45.15
C PHE A 424 -15.70 -21.43 43.96
N TYR A 425 -15.72 -20.55 42.94
CA TYR A 425 -14.99 -20.78 41.68
C TYR A 425 -13.52 -20.36 41.72
N ARG A 426 -13.18 -19.28 42.45
CA ARG A 426 -11.80 -18.79 42.66
C ARG A 426 -10.98 -18.69 41.37
N HIS A 427 -11.50 -17.99 40.37
CA HIS A 427 -10.77 -17.76 39.13
C HIS A 427 -9.47 -16.98 39.41
N PRO A 428 -8.34 -17.36 38.76
CA PRO A 428 -7.08 -16.68 38.96
C PRO A 428 -7.13 -15.24 38.42
N ILE A 429 -6.47 -14.34 39.14
CA ILE A 429 -6.36 -12.94 38.79
C ILE A 429 -4.90 -12.65 38.48
N ILE A 430 -4.62 -12.17 37.27
CA ILE A 430 -3.28 -11.76 36.87
C ILE A 430 -3.20 -10.24 36.90
N PHE A 431 -2.14 -9.71 37.52
CA PHE A 431 -1.84 -8.30 37.54
C PHE A 431 -0.56 -8.03 36.74
N CYS A 432 -0.60 -7.01 35.89
CA CYS A 432 0.55 -6.54 35.13
C CYS A 432 0.81 -5.05 35.41
N ASN A 433 2.05 -4.62 35.18
CA ASN A 433 2.42 -3.22 35.37
C ASN A 433 2.09 -2.41 34.10
N ALA A 434 1.62 -1.19 34.25
CA ALA A 434 1.31 -0.29 33.14
C ALA A 434 2.51 -0.03 32.20
N ASP A 435 3.74 -0.08 32.74
CA ASP A 435 4.99 0.12 32.00
C ASP A 435 5.57 -1.15 31.37
N SER A 436 4.99 -2.34 31.61
CA SER A 436 5.49 -3.56 30.98
C SER A 436 5.24 -3.54 29.47
N LYS A 437 6.06 -4.29 28.73
CA LYS A 437 5.89 -4.44 27.29
C LYS A 437 4.74 -5.39 26.99
N ILE A 438 4.02 -5.13 25.92
CA ILE A 438 2.91 -5.99 25.49
C ILE A 438 3.42 -7.39 25.12
N SER A 439 4.61 -7.49 24.51
CA SER A 439 5.23 -8.79 24.18
C SER A 439 5.39 -9.72 25.38
N THR A 440 5.76 -9.17 26.55
CA THR A 440 5.89 -9.97 27.78
C THR A 440 4.55 -10.49 28.28
N LEU A 441 3.50 -9.66 28.19
CA LEU A 441 2.15 -10.03 28.60
C LEU A 441 1.52 -11.04 27.62
N PHE A 442 1.79 -10.90 26.32
CA PHE A 442 1.36 -11.85 25.30
C PHE A 442 1.92 -13.26 25.54
N GLU A 443 3.21 -13.37 25.91
CA GLU A 443 3.80 -14.65 26.31
C GLU A 443 3.14 -15.26 27.56
N GLU A 444 2.67 -14.44 28.49
CA GLU A 444 1.91 -14.91 29.66
C GLU A 444 0.52 -15.41 29.27
N PHE A 445 -0.19 -14.70 28.38
CA PHE A 445 -1.48 -15.15 27.88
C PHE A 445 -1.38 -16.44 27.06
N ILE A 446 -0.34 -16.62 26.24
CA ILE A 446 -0.11 -17.86 25.47
C ILE A 446 0.10 -19.08 26.40
N LYS A 447 0.67 -18.89 27.60
CA LYS A 447 0.82 -19.98 28.58
C LYS A 447 -0.52 -20.48 29.14
N GLY A 448 -1.62 -19.77 28.88
CA GLY A 448 -2.98 -20.29 29.00
C GLY A 448 -3.61 -20.22 30.38
N GLN A 449 -3.12 -19.37 31.29
CA GLN A 449 -3.72 -19.23 32.63
C GLN A 449 -4.96 -18.33 32.63
N THR A 450 -4.91 -17.17 31.97
CA THR A 450 -6.04 -16.27 31.75
C THR A 450 -5.83 -15.49 30.45
N HIS A 451 -6.92 -14.96 29.87
CA HIS A 451 -6.88 -14.07 28.69
C HIS A 451 -7.28 -12.62 29.06
N LEU A 452 -7.34 -12.32 30.35
CA LEU A 452 -7.61 -10.99 30.90
C LEU A 452 -6.63 -10.76 32.05
N ALA A 453 -6.00 -9.59 32.04
CA ALA A 453 -5.12 -9.12 33.11
C ALA A 453 -5.53 -7.73 33.58
N PHE A 454 -5.25 -7.44 34.84
CA PHE A 454 -5.51 -6.16 35.47
C PHE A 454 -4.25 -5.32 35.47
N VAL A 455 -4.34 -4.12 34.90
CA VAL A 455 -3.19 -3.23 34.76
C VAL A 455 -3.09 -2.33 35.99
N ARG A 456 -1.94 -2.36 36.67
CA ARG A 456 -1.64 -1.49 37.81
C ARG A 456 -0.67 -0.39 37.43
N ASP A 457 -1.00 0.83 37.82
CA ASP A 457 -0.10 1.98 37.79
C ASP A 457 0.11 2.48 39.22
N VAL A 458 1.36 2.52 39.68
CA VAL A 458 1.73 2.94 41.06
C VAL A 458 0.89 2.24 42.15
N GLY A 459 0.54 0.97 41.95
CA GLY A 459 -0.20 0.14 42.92
C GLY A 459 -1.73 0.28 42.87
N ILE A 460 -2.27 1.17 42.03
CA ILE A 460 -3.72 1.32 41.81
C ILE A 460 -4.08 0.64 40.48
N CYS A 461 -5.22 -0.04 40.41
CA CYS A 461 -5.69 -0.58 39.14
C CYS A 461 -6.13 0.56 38.20
N SER A 462 -5.50 0.67 37.04
CA SER A 462 -5.77 1.72 36.05
C SER A 462 -6.65 1.23 34.90
N GLY A 463 -6.76 -0.08 34.71
CA GLY A 463 -7.53 -0.67 33.61
C GLY A 463 -7.41 -2.18 33.54
N ILE A 464 -7.95 -2.73 32.46
CA ILE A 464 -7.80 -4.13 32.07
C ILE A 464 -7.16 -4.21 30.70
N ILE A 465 -6.60 -5.36 30.39
CA ILE A 465 -6.11 -5.68 29.06
C ILE A 465 -6.45 -7.14 28.77
N THR A 466 -6.94 -7.38 27.56
CA THR A 466 -7.34 -8.69 27.09
C THR A 466 -6.34 -9.22 26.06
N LEU A 467 -6.43 -10.51 25.74
CA LEU A 467 -5.68 -11.08 24.62
C LEU A 467 -6.13 -10.48 23.27
N GLU A 468 -7.41 -10.12 23.15
CA GLU A 468 -7.98 -9.52 21.95
C GLU A 468 -7.33 -8.16 21.67
N ASP A 469 -7.26 -7.26 22.66
CA ASP A 469 -6.60 -5.94 22.50
C ASP A 469 -5.15 -6.07 22.00
N ILE A 470 -4.43 -7.11 22.47
CA ILE A 470 -3.05 -7.37 22.07
C ILE A 470 -2.98 -7.85 20.61
N ILE A 471 -3.93 -8.67 20.17
CA ILE A 471 -4.00 -9.18 18.80
C ILE A 471 -4.47 -8.07 17.85
N GLU A 472 -5.44 -7.24 18.25
CA GLU A 472 -5.86 -6.07 17.49
C GLU A 472 -4.69 -5.13 17.22
N GLU A 473 -3.78 -4.96 18.18
CA GLU A 473 -2.58 -4.15 18.01
C GLU A 473 -1.49 -4.80 17.16
N LEU A 474 -1.48 -6.14 17.06
CA LEU A 474 -0.60 -6.85 16.14
C LEU A 474 -1.11 -6.76 14.70
N ILE A 475 -2.43 -6.89 14.51
CA ILE A 475 -3.07 -6.92 13.18
C ILE A 475 -3.41 -5.50 12.69
N GLN A 476 -3.48 -4.52 13.59
CA GLN A 476 -3.94 -3.15 13.37
C GLN A 476 -5.37 -3.12 12.78
N ALA A 477 -6.24 -3.97 13.32
CA ALA A 477 -7.65 -4.09 12.96
C ALA A 477 -8.49 -4.46 14.19
N GLU A 478 -9.71 -3.94 14.28
CA GLU A 478 -10.66 -4.31 15.34
C GLU A 478 -11.24 -5.70 15.07
N ILE A 479 -11.37 -6.49 16.14
CA ILE A 479 -11.95 -7.82 16.11
C ILE A 479 -13.30 -7.73 16.80
N TYR A 480 -14.38 -7.86 16.02
CA TYR A 480 -15.74 -7.86 16.56
C TYR A 480 -16.22 -9.30 16.80
N ASP A 481 -16.67 -9.57 18.03
CA ASP A 481 -17.41 -10.79 18.35
C ASP A 481 -18.88 -10.66 17.87
N GLU A 482 -19.59 -11.79 17.77
CA GLU A 482 -21.01 -11.85 17.35
C GLU A 482 -21.94 -11.07 18.29
N PHE A 483 -21.53 -10.93 19.55
CA PHE A 483 -22.27 -10.22 20.61
C PHE A 483 -21.84 -8.75 20.75
N ASP A 484 -20.77 -8.32 20.07
CA ASP A 484 -20.36 -6.93 20.11
C ASP A 484 -21.37 -6.08 19.32
N HIS A 485 -21.91 -5.07 19.99
CA HIS A 485 -22.79 -4.11 19.34
C HIS A 485 -21.99 -3.39 18.25
N LYS A 486 -22.34 -3.66 16.99
CA LYS A 486 -21.86 -2.88 15.84
C LYS A 486 -22.31 -1.44 16.05
N ASN A 487 -21.44 -0.63 16.64
CA ASN A 487 -21.50 0.81 16.53
C ASN A 487 -21.20 1.12 15.05
N ALA A 488 -22.23 1.03 14.21
CA ALA A 488 -22.19 1.45 12.82
C ALA A 488 -21.97 2.97 12.80
N SER A 489 -20.72 3.36 13.00
CA SER A 489 -20.21 4.69 12.74
C SER A 489 -20.06 4.79 11.23
N GLU A 490 -20.85 5.67 10.62
CA GLU A 490 -20.73 6.08 9.22
C GLU A 490 -19.27 6.42 8.88
N ASN A 491 -18.54 5.50 8.24
CA ASN A 491 -17.31 5.82 7.49
C ASN A 491 -17.01 4.85 6.31
N ASP A 492 -17.76 3.75 6.14
CA ASP A 492 -17.52 2.75 5.07
C ASP A 492 -18.34 2.95 3.78
N LYS A 493 -18.68 4.20 3.42
CA LYS A 493 -19.28 4.51 2.11
C LYS A 493 -18.38 5.39 1.25
N THR A 494 -17.18 4.90 0.93
CA THR A 494 -16.43 5.36 -0.25
C THR A 494 -15.62 4.21 -0.84
N ILE A 495 -16.30 3.28 -1.51
CA ILE A 495 -15.71 2.51 -2.62
C ILE A 495 -16.75 2.46 -3.74
N GLU A 496 -16.88 3.54 -4.49
CA GLU A 496 -17.36 3.49 -5.88
C GLU A 496 -16.53 4.43 -6.75
N LEU A 497 -15.82 3.79 -7.71
CA LEU A 497 -15.46 4.25 -9.07
C LEU A 497 -14.49 5.44 -9.21
N ASN A 498 -13.22 5.09 -9.47
CA ASN A 498 -12.20 5.99 -10.03
C ASN A 498 -12.42 6.19 -11.55
N GLU A 499 -12.72 7.43 -11.96
CA GLU A 499 -12.29 8.00 -13.24
C GLU A 499 -11.50 9.31 -12.98
N VAL A 500 -10.65 9.67 -13.96
CA VAL A 500 -9.35 10.34 -13.80
C VAL A 500 -9.39 11.89 -13.82
N GLY A 501 -8.79 12.50 -12.77
CA GLY A 501 -7.91 13.71 -12.79
C GLY A 501 -8.51 15.14 -12.89
N PRO A 502 -7.73 16.22 -12.68
CA PRO A 502 -6.50 16.40 -11.87
C PRO A 502 -6.54 17.58 -10.86
N LEU A 503 -5.72 17.44 -9.80
CA LEU A 503 -4.99 18.43 -8.97
C LEU A 503 -5.41 19.92 -8.99
N LEU A 504 -5.76 20.46 -7.80
CA LEU A 504 -5.27 21.76 -7.29
C LEU A 504 -5.27 21.82 -5.73
N THR A 505 -4.05 21.85 -5.20
CA THR A 505 -3.47 22.52 -4.01
C THR A 505 -4.32 23.14 -2.87
N ASN A 506 -3.79 22.90 -1.66
CA ASN A 506 -3.53 23.82 -0.54
C ASN A 506 -4.44 23.83 0.71
N SER A 507 -3.84 23.27 1.78
CA SER A 507 -3.67 23.82 3.14
C SER A 507 -4.89 24.33 3.91
N ASN A 508 -5.16 23.68 5.05
CA ASN A 508 -5.04 24.34 6.36
C ASN A 508 -5.03 23.34 7.52
N LYS A 509 -3.92 23.37 8.27
CA LYS A 509 -3.81 22.91 9.66
C LYS A 509 -4.61 23.89 10.53
N GLN A 510 -5.65 23.44 11.21
CA GLN A 510 -6.12 24.08 12.44
C GLN A 510 -6.44 23.04 13.50
N THR A 511 -5.68 23.15 14.57
CA THR A 511 -5.90 22.66 15.93
C THR A 511 -7.29 23.04 16.44
N SER A 512 -8.04 22.06 16.95
CA SER A 512 -9.21 22.31 17.81
C SER A 512 -9.42 21.14 18.76
N SER A 513 -8.86 21.28 19.95
CA SER A 513 -9.39 20.71 21.19
C SER A 513 -10.91 20.83 21.25
N ASN A 514 -11.64 19.74 21.49
CA ASN A 514 -13.03 19.83 21.93
C ASN A 514 -13.32 18.83 23.05
N SER A 515 -13.63 19.44 24.18
CA SER A 515 -14.19 18.91 25.41
C SER A 515 -15.39 18.00 25.21
N TYR A 516 -15.39 16.86 25.89
CA TYR A 516 -16.54 15.99 26.06
C TYR A 516 -17.57 16.70 26.96
N GLY A 517 -18.57 17.31 26.33
CA GLY A 517 -19.81 17.71 26.98
C GLY A 517 -20.79 16.54 26.96
N LEU A 518 -21.10 16.01 28.14
CA LEU A 518 -22.24 15.13 28.40
C LEU A 518 -23.50 15.77 27.84
N LYS A 519 -24.04 15.20 26.76
CA LYS A 519 -25.43 15.38 26.35
C LYS A 519 -26.14 14.05 26.58
N GLU A 520 -26.97 14.03 27.61
CA GLU A 520 -28.07 13.08 27.74
C GLU A 520 -28.83 13.03 26.40
N ARG A 521 -28.83 11.86 25.77
CA ARG A 521 -29.69 11.58 24.62
C ARG A 521 -30.60 10.43 24.99
N ASN A 522 -31.89 10.75 24.92
CA ASN A 522 -33.00 9.86 25.15
C ASN A 522 -32.88 8.60 24.30
N GLN A 523 -33.15 7.47 24.97
CA GLN A 523 -33.37 6.15 24.39
C GLN A 523 -34.36 6.22 23.24
N SER A 524 -33.89 5.92 22.03
CA SER A 524 -34.67 5.24 20.99
C SER A 524 -33.85 5.11 19.70
N LEU A 525 -32.90 4.18 19.66
CA LEU A 525 -32.50 3.55 18.39
C LEU A 525 -31.62 2.31 18.61
N ASP A 526 -32.15 1.30 19.32
CA ASP A 526 -31.50 -0.01 19.35
C ASP A 526 -31.93 -0.78 18.10
N SER A 527 -30.95 -1.03 17.22
CA SER A 527 -31.09 -1.76 15.98
C SER A 527 -31.34 -3.24 16.24
N LEU A 528 -32.48 -3.69 15.72
CA LEU A 528 -32.83 -5.05 15.27
C LEU A 528 -31.65 -6.04 15.22
N THR A 529 -31.34 -6.62 16.36
CA THR A 529 -30.75 -7.95 16.47
C THR A 529 -31.68 -8.76 17.37
N SER A 530 -31.81 -10.05 17.05
CA SER A 530 -32.72 -11.02 17.64
C SER A 530 -32.43 -11.37 19.11
N SER A 531 -32.12 -10.38 19.94
CA SER A 531 -32.03 -10.54 21.38
C SER A 531 -33.40 -10.26 21.98
N ILE A 532 -33.90 -11.21 22.78
CA ILE A 532 -35.10 -10.98 23.60
C ILE A 532 -34.75 -9.81 24.52
N ASP A 533 -35.57 -8.76 24.53
CA ASP A 533 -35.32 -7.61 25.40
C ASP A 533 -35.59 -8.05 26.84
N LEU A 534 -34.57 -8.51 27.56
CA LEU A 534 -34.73 -9.00 28.93
C LEU A 534 -35.26 -7.92 29.88
N ASP A 535 -35.12 -6.64 29.52
CA ASP A 535 -35.71 -5.52 30.26
C ASP A 535 -37.25 -5.61 30.28
N PHE A 536 -37.84 -6.31 29.31
CA PHE A 536 -39.25 -6.69 29.28
C PHE A 536 -39.72 -7.32 30.58
N PHE A 537 -38.99 -8.31 31.11
CA PHE A 537 -39.40 -9.12 32.25
C PHE A 537 -39.13 -8.42 33.60
N LEU A 538 -38.38 -7.32 33.58
CA LEU A 538 -38.03 -6.52 34.76
C LEU A 538 -39.10 -5.48 35.13
N GLN A 539 -40.07 -5.22 34.25
CA GLN A 539 -41.15 -4.27 34.54
C GLN A 539 -42.11 -4.82 35.59
N LYS A 540 -42.07 -4.23 36.79
CA LYS A 540 -42.86 -4.57 37.99
C LYS A 540 -44.39 -4.61 37.78
N GLU A 541 -44.88 -4.02 36.68
CA GLU A 541 -46.30 -3.91 36.35
C GLU A 541 -46.88 -5.17 35.66
N ILE A 542 -46.04 -6.07 35.14
CA ILE A 542 -46.51 -7.17 34.27
C ILE A 542 -47.08 -8.34 35.07
N CYS A 543 -46.56 -8.64 36.27
CA CYS A 543 -47.07 -9.74 37.08
C CYS A 543 -46.66 -9.64 38.55
N SER A 544 -47.60 -9.31 39.45
CA SER A 544 -47.37 -9.45 40.91
C SER A 544 -47.42 -10.91 41.38
N LEU A 545 -47.81 -11.83 40.50
CA LEU A 545 -48.11 -13.23 40.81
C LEU A 545 -46.99 -14.21 40.42
N CYS A 546 -45.96 -13.78 39.69
CA CYS A 546 -44.88 -14.65 39.16
C CYS A 546 -43.51 -13.95 39.23
N SER A 547 -42.42 -14.71 39.40
CA SER A 547 -41.05 -14.18 39.26
C SER A 547 -40.74 -13.84 37.79
N PRO A 548 -39.84 -12.88 37.53
CA PRO A 548 -39.41 -12.55 36.16
C PRO A 548 -38.91 -13.75 35.36
N GLN A 549 -38.21 -14.68 36.04
CA GLN A 549 -37.70 -15.91 35.44
C GLN A 549 -38.81 -16.86 35.01
N ILE A 550 -39.85 -17.04 35.83
CA ILE A 550 -41.04 -17.81 35.44
C ILE A 550 -41.72 -17.13 34.25
N GLY A 551 -41.81 -15.80 34.24
CA GLY A 551 -42.32 -15.03 33.10
C GLY A 551 -41.56 -15.33 31.81
N PHE A 552 -40.23 -15.30 31.86
CA PHE A 552 -39.35 -15.64 30.74
C PHE A 552 -39.53 -17.09 30.29
N ALA A 553 -39.58 -18.04 31.23
CA ALA A 553 -39.80 -19.46 30.94
C ALA A 553 -41.16 -19.70 30.26
N VAL A 554 -42.22 -19.03 30.72
CA VAL A 554 -43.54 -19.09 30.09
C VAL A 554 -43.52 -18.51 28.68
N PHE A 555 -42.87 -17.37 28.47
CA PHE A 555 -42.72 -16.77 27.15
C PHE A 555 -41.98 -17.71 26.19
N GLN A 556 -40.85 -18.25 26.62
CA GLN A 556 -40.07 -19.22 25.84
C GLN A 556 -40.88 -20.47 25.54
N PHE A 557 -41.59 -21.03 26.52
CA PHE A 557 -42.46 -22.17 26.33
C PHE A 557 -43.55 -21.89 25.29
N LEU A 558 -44.28 -20.77 25.40
CA LEU A 558 -45.30 -20.39 24.41
C LEU A 558 -44.73 -20.26 23.01
N SER A 559 -43.60 -19.55 22.86
CA SER A 559 -42.99 -19.28 21.55
C SER A 559 -42.48 -20.54 20.83
N THR A 560 -42.14 -21.60 21.58
CA THR A 560 -41.50 -22.81 21.05
C THR A 560 -42.42 -24.03 20.99
N THR A 561 -43.26 -24.25 22.00
CA THR A 561 -44.03 -25.51 22.15
C THR A 561 -45.49 -25.36 21.73
N VAL A 562 -46.10 -24.19 21.96
CA VAL A 562 -47.54 -24.00 21.80
C VAL A 562 -47.82 -23.39 20.42
N LYS A 563 -48.22 -24.23 19.45
CA LYS A 563 -48.38 -23.89 18.03
C LYS A 563 -48.97 -22.50 17.70
N PRO A 564 -50.10 -22.03 18.28
CA PRO A 564 -50.65 -20.69 18.00
C PRO A 564 -49.72 -19.51 18.32
N PHE A 565 -48.67 -19.72 19.12
CA PHE A 565 -47.79 -18.67 19.62
C PHE A 565 -46.39 -18.74 19.02
N THR A 566 -46.14 -19.67 18.09
CA THR A 566 -44.86 -19.78 17.40
C THR A 566 -44.71 -18.71 16.32
N ASP A 567 -43.48 -18.56 15.83
CA ASP A 567 -43.11 -17.64 14.74
C ASP A 567 -43.93 -17.85 13.45
N GLU A 568 -44.62 -18.99 13.30
CA GLU A 568 -45.57 -19.23 12.20
C GLU A 568 -46.75 -18.26 12.25
N TYR A 569 -47.30 -18.01 13.44
CA TYR A 569 -48.53 -17.22 13.66
C TYR A 569 -48.25 -15.83 14.22
N LEU A 570 -47.29 -15.71 15.15
CA LEU A 570 -46.98 -14.48 15.85
C LEU A 570 -45.49 -14.18 15.76
N THR A 571 -45.12 -12.95 15.41
CA THR A 571 -43.73 -12.49 15.53
C THR A 571 -43.36 -12.33 17.01
N LYS A 572 -42.07 -12.50 17.35
CA LYS A 572 -41.59 -12.37 18.75
C LYS A 572 -41.96 -11.02 19.38
N ASN A 573 -41.82 -9.92 18.65
CA ASN A 573 -42.19 -8.57 19.09
C ASN A 573 -43.68 -8.46 19.47
N VAL A 574 -44.55 -9.02 18.63
CA VAL A 574 -46.00 -8.99 18.87
C VAL A 574 -46.41 -9.94 19.99
N LEU A 575 -45.72 -11.09 20.10
CA LEU A 575 -45.90 -12.02 21.22
C LEU A 575 -45.53 -11.34 22.54
N GLU A 576 -44.44 -10.58 22.61
CA GLU A 576 -44.07 -9.78 23.78
C GLU A 576 -45.18 -8.80 24.15
N LEU A 577 -45.64 -7.98 23.20
CA LEU A 577 -46.71 -7.00 23.43
C LEU A 577 -48.01 -7.68 23.91
N MET A 578 -48.33 -8.84 23.34
CA MET A 578 -49.49 -9.62 23.77
C MET A 578 -49.30 -10.17 25.18
N PHE A 579 -48.09 -10.62 25.53
CA PHE A 579 -47.76 -11.14 26.85
C PHE A 579 -47.86 -10.06 27.92
N LYS A 580 -47.46 -8.80 27.64
CA LYS A 580 -47.69 -7.66 28.58
C LYS A 580 -49.16 -7.45 28.91
N ARG A 581 -50.06 -7.78 27.99
CA ARG A 581 -51.50 -7.59 28.13
C ARG A 581 -52.24 -8.85 28.54
N ALA A 582 -51.56 -9.99 28.57
CA ALA A 582 -52.17 -11.25 28.92
C ALA A 582 -52.62 -11.23 30.40
N SER A 583 -53.78 -11.82 30.68
CA SER A 583 -54.34 -11.78 32.03
C SER A 583 -53.76 -12.92 32.87
N PHE A 584 -52.81 -12.61 33.75
CA PHE A 584 -52.40 -13.50 34.83
C PHE A 584 -53.47 -13.52 35.90
N LYS A 585 -53.98 -14.71 36.21
CA LYS A 585 -55.05 -14.90 37.18
C LYS A 585 -54.67 -15.94 38.21
N GLU A 586 -55.20 -15.75 39.40
CA GLU A 586 -55.09 -16.69 40.50
C GLU A 586 -56.48 -17.19 40.85
N SER A 587 -56.62 -18.51 40.94
CA SER A 587 -57.82 -19.19 41.40
C SER A 587 -57.45 -20.01 42.63
N PHE A 588 -58.28 -19.93 43.67
CA PHE A 588 -58.06 -20.69 44.90
C PHE A 588 -59.39 -20.96 45.59
N ARG A 589 -59.48 -22.13 46.23
CA ARG A 589 -60.64 -22.49 47.03
C ARG A 589 -60.47 -21.99 48.46
N ILE A 590 -61.26 -20.99 48.85
CA ILE A 590 -61.18 -20.33 50.17
C ILE A 590 -61.67 -21.26 51.29
N LYS A 591 -62.70 -22.07 51.04
CA LYS A 591 -63.31 -23.01 52.00
C LYS A 591 -63.87 -24.25 51.29
N PRO A 592 -63.90 -25.43 51.95
CA PRO A 592 -64.49 -26.64 51.39
C PRO A 592 -66.00 -26.53 51.11
N ASP A 593 -66.73 -25.64 51.76
CA ASP A 593 -68.19 -25.49 51.56
C ASP A 593 -68.58 -24.58 50.37
N LEU A 594 -67.61 -23.88 49.77
CA LEU A 594 -67.85 -23.03 48.61
C LEU A 594 -67.87 -23.84 47.30
N PRO A 595 -68.64 -23.41 46.29
CA PRO A 595 -68.71 -24.10 45.00
C PRO A 595 -67.33 -24.12 44.34
N ARG A 596 -66.95 -25.30 43.81
CA ARG A 596 -65.70 -25.53 43.08
C ARG A 596 -65.59 -24.57 41.90
N GLU A 597 -64.43 -23.93 41.76
CA GLU A 597 -64.13 -23.07 40.63
C GLU A 597 -63.71 -23.93 39.42
N TYR A 598 -64.34 -23.67 38.27
CA TYR A 598 -64.08 -24.39 37.03
C TYR A 598 -63.55 -23.40 35.99
N LEU A 599 -62.32 -23.64 35.53
CA LEU A 599 -61.67 -22.92 34.45
C LEU A 599 -62.27 -23.31 33.09
N TYR A 600 -62.66 -24.57 32.91
CA TYR A 600 -63.48 -25.04 31.79
C TYR A 600 -64.60 -25.93 32.31
N ARG A 601 -65.73 -25.92 31.62
CA ARG A 601 -66.85 -26.83 31.90
C ARG A 601 -67.21 -27.60 30.65
N TYR A 602 -67.37 -28.91 30.80
CA TYR A 602 -67.78 -29.81 29.73
C TYR A 602 -69.03 -29.28 29.02
N GLY A 603 -68.97 -29.24 27.69
CA GLY A 603 -70.11 -28.84 26.85
C GLY A 603 -70.44 -27.35 26.87
N ARG A 604 -69.69 -26.50 27.59
CA ARG A 604 -69.89 -25.05 27.59
C ARG A 604 -68.94 -24.35 26.61
N PRO A 605 -69.45 -23.48 25.72
CA PRO A 605 -68.59 -22.75 24.80
C PRO A 605 -67.57 -21.88 25.55
N SER A 606 -66.34 -21.86 25.05
CA SER A 606 -65.22 -21.08 25.56
C SER A 606 -64.43 -20.46 24.41
N ASN A 607 -63.84 -19.29 24.67
CA ASN A 607 -63.20 -18.43 23.68
C ASN A 607 -61.81 -17.95 24.15
N TYR A 608 -61.19 -18.70 25.04
CA TYR A 608 -59.89 -18.37 25.62
C TYR A 608 -59.05 -19.62 25.74
N PHE A 609 -57.74 -19.38 25.79
CA PHE A 609 -56.68 -20.34 26.08
C PHE A 609 -56.22 -20.17 27.53
N ILE A 610 -55.86 -21.28 28.18
CA ILE A 610 -55.30 -21.30 29.53
C ILE A 610 -53.99 -22.07 29.56
N LEU A 611 -53.00 -21.53 30.26
CA LEU A 611 -51.76 -22.21 30.63
C LEU A 611 -51.58 -22.14 32.14
N ILE A 612 -51.40 -23.28 32.80
CA ILE A 612 -51.11 -23.34 34.24
C ILE A 612 -49.64 -22.96 34.45
N ILE A 613 -49.39 -21.98 35.31
CA ILE A 613 -48.02 -21.51 35.62
C ILE A 613 -47.53 -22.15 36.92
N SER A 614 -48.37 -22.18 37.95
CA SER A 614 -48.05 -22.75 39.25
C SER A 614 -49.30 -23.34 39.92
N GLY A 615 -49.13 -24.44 40.64
CA GLY A 615 -50.24 -25.21 41.23
C GLY A 615 -50.70 -26.38 40.35
N GLU A 616 -51.86 -26.93 40.69
CA GLU A 616 -52.42 -28.13 40.07
C GLU A 616 -53.92 -27.92 39.81
N ALA A 617 -54.39 -28.37 38.65
CA ALA A 617 -55.80 -28.40 38.28
C ALA A 617 -56.22 -29.84 37.96
N THR A 618 -57.45 -30.19 38.30
CA THR A 618 -58.02 -31.50 38.01
C THR A 618 -58.84 -31.43 36.73
N ILE A 619 -58.51 -32.28 35.77
CA ILE A 619 -59.24 -32.45 34.52
C ILE A 619 -60.23 -33.61 34.71
N GLU A 620 -61.51 -33.35 34.43
CA GLU A 620 -62.55 -34.37 34.35
C GLU A 620 -62.90 -34.63 32.88
N VAL A 621 -62.63 -35.84 32.37
CA VAL A 621 -62.85 -36.21 30.95
C VAL A 621 -63.85 -37.36 30.82
N GLY A 622 -64.71 -37.29 29.79
CA GLY A 622 -65.60 -38.39 29.39
C GLY A 622 -66.88 -38.53 30.23
N ARG A 623 -67.76 -39.45 29.82
CA ARG A 623 -69.04 -39.71 30.50
C ARG A 623 -68.88 -40.39 31.87
N GLU A 624 -67.73 -41.05 32.07
CA GLU A 624 -67.36 -41.76 33.30
C GLU A 624 -66.68 -40.85 34.34
N LYS A 625 -66.48 -39.55 34.03
CA LYS A 625 -65.82 -38.56 34.89
C LYS A 625 -64.45 -39.02 35.41
N LEU A 626 -63.58 -39.46 34.49
CA LEU A 626 -62.20 -39.79 34.83
C LEU A 626 -61.49 -38.50 35.26
N GLU A 627 -60.93 -38.50 36.48
CA GLU A 627 -60.19 -37.38 37.03
C GLU A 627 -58.67 -37.58 36.82
N PHE A 628 -58.02 -36.62 36.18
CA PHE A 628 -56.58 -36.55 36.02
C PHE A 628 -56.07 -35.25 36.63
N SER A 629 -54.86 -35.24 37.17
CA SER A 629 -54.22 -33.99 37.57
C SER A 629 -53.31 -33.42 36.50
N ALA A 630 -53.34 -32.10 36.37
CA ALA A 630 -52.48 -31.31 35.49
C ALA A 630 -51.72 -30.28 36.31
N GLY A 631 -50.39 -30.37 36.28
CA GLY A 631 -49.49 -29.45 36.98
C GLY A 631 -49.09 -28.23 36.14
N ALA A 632 -47.99 -27.60 36.54
CA ALA A 632 -47.39 -26.46 35.85
C ALA A 632 -47.04 -26.77 34.37
N PHE A 633 -47.16 -25.75 33.52
CA PHE A 633 -46.98 -25.78 32.06
C PHE A 633 -47.98 -26.65 31.28
N ALA A 634 -49.00 -27.22 31.93
CA ALA A 634 -50.13 -27.80 31.24
C ALA A 634 -51.03 -26.71 30.62
N TYR A 635 -51.38 -26.87 29.35
CA TYR A 635 -52.18 -25.89 28.61
C TYR A 635 -53.44 -26.49 27.99
N PHE A 636 -54.47 -25.66 27.82
CA PHE A 636 -55.80 -26.05 27.42
C PHE A 636 -56.42 -25.04 26.45
N GLY A 637 -57.30 -25.52 25.57
CA GLY A 637 -58.07 -24.66 24.67
C GLY A 637 -57.28 -24.07 23.50
N VAL A 638 -56.27 -24.78 22.98
CA VAL A 638 -55.52 -24.38 21.75
C VAL A 638 -56.47 -24.20 20.56
N ASP A 639 -57.39 -25.15 20.39
CA ASP A 639 -58.47 -25.10 19.39
C ASP A 639 -59.37 -23.88 19.52
N SER A 640 -59.43 -23.28 20.71
CA SER A 640 -60.17 -22.04 20.90
C SER A 640 -59.55 -20.88 20.12
N LEU A 641 -58.28 -20.97 19.72
CA LEU A 641 -57.58 -19.94 18.94
C LEU A 641 -57.53 -20.30 17.45
N ILE A 642 -57.15 -21.54 17.11
CA ILE A 642 -56.78 -21.94 15.73
C ILE A 642 -57.99 -22.19 14.81
N LYS A 643 -59.17 -22.60 15.33
CA LYS A 643 -60.30 -23.11 14.53
C LYS A 643 -60.82 -22.21 13.39
N GLU A 644 -60.44 -20.93 13.36
CA GLU A 644 -60.81 -19.95 12.32
C GLU A 644 -59.59 -19.35 11.59
N TYR A 645 -58.37 -19.83 11.88
CA TYR A 645 -57.15 -19.29 11.31
C TYR A 645 -57.01 -19.63 9.82
N ASP A 646 -57.33 -20.85 9.40
CA ASP A 646 -57.19 -21.23 7.98
C ASP A 646 -58.07 -20.37 7.06
N SER A 647 -59.28 -20.03 7.52
CA SER A 647 -60.15 -19.07 6.83
C SER A 647 -59.54 -17.66 6.82
N LEU A 648 -58.95 -17.20 7.92
CA LEU A 648 -58.27 -15.90 7.98
C LEU A 648 -57.02 -15.86 7.09
N LYS A 649 -56.28 -16.96 6.95
CA LYS A 649 -55.07 -17.07 6.14
C LYS A 649 -55.39 -16.96 4.65
N GLU A 650 -56.44 -17.65 4.18
CA GLU A 650 -56.94 -17.53 2.80
C GLU A 650 -57.36 -16.09 2.46
N ILE A 651 -57.95 -15.37 3.42
CA ILE A 651 -58.36 -13.97 3.26
C ILE A 651 -57.13 -13.05 3.22
N LEU A 652 -56.14 -13.28 4.10
CA LEU A 652 -54.92 -12.46 4.20
C LEU A 652 -53.95 -12.68 3.03
N SER A 653 -54.03 -13.79 2.29
CA SER A 653 -53.17 -14.05 1.12
C SER A 653 -53.60 -13.35 -0.18
N ASN A 654 -54.76 -12.68 -0.21
CA ASN A 654 -55.26 -12.00 -1.40
C ASN A 654 -54.83 -10.52 -1.42
N GLU A 655 -53.90 -10.15 -2.32
CA GLU A 655 -53.28 -8.80 -2.38
C GLU A 655 -54.25 -7.64 -2.73
N ASN A 656 -55.48 -7.90 -3.14
CA ASN A 656 -56.42 -6.89 -3.65
C ASN A 656 -57.46 -6.36 -2.63
N PHE A 657 -57.30 -6.60 -1.34
CA PHE A 657 -58.34 -6.28 -0.35
C PHE A 657 -58.02 -5.09 0.56
N SER A 658 -58.97 -4.17 0.67
CA SER A 658 -58.90 -3.00 1.55
C SER A 658 -59.18 -3.36 3.02
N ASN A 659 -58.56 -2.61 3.94
CA ASN A 659 -58.72 -2.73 5.41
C ASN A 659 -60.20 -2.77 5.89
N LEU A 660 -61.14 -2.28 5.07
CA LEU A 660 -62.58 -2.26 5.36
C LEU A 660 -63.25 -3.66 5.25
N ALA A 661 -62.76 -4.53 4.35
CA ALA A 661 -63.28 -5.88 4.16
C ALA A 661 -62.90 -6.80 5.33
N ILE A 662 -61.67 -6.66 5.84
CA ILE A 662 -61.16 -7.34 7.03
C ILE A 662 -62.04 -7.02 8.26
N LYS A 663 -62.40 -5.73 8.44
CA LYS A 663 -63.31 -5.29 9.52
C LYS A 663 -64.72 -5.90 9.42
N ASN A 664 -65.26 -6.00 8.20
CA ASN A 664 -66.60 -6.53 7.96
C ASN A 664 -66.68 -8.07 8.11
N GLU A 665 -65.62 -8.81 7.79
CA GLU A 665 -65.56 -10.27 8.05
C GLU A 665 -65.22 -10.62 9.51
N LEU A 666 -64.46 -9.77 10.21
CA LEU A 666 -64.30 -9.84 11.67
C LEU A 666 -65.64 -9.68 12.41
N LYS A 667 -66.58 -8.90 11.86
CA LYS A 667 -67.96 -8.79 12.38
C LYS A 667 -68.85 -9.99 12.01
N LYS A 668 -68.62 -10.64 10.86
CA LYS A 668 -69.38 -11.83 10.41
C LYS A 668 -68.93 -13.15 11.06
N SER A 669 -67.69 -13.23 11.57
CA SER A 669 -67.11 -14.43 12.20
C SER A 669 -67.54 -14.63 13.67
N GLN A 670 -68.84 -14.46 13.96
CA GLN A 670 -69.43 -14.68 15.29
C GLN A 670 -69.90 -16.13 15.51
N SER A 671 -69.58 -17.10 14.66
CA SER A 671 -70.25 -18.41 14.69
C SER A 671 -69.34 -19.62 14.51
N LYS A 672 -68.54 -19.93 15.54
CA LYS A 672 -68.36 -21.28 16.12
C LYS A 672 -67.47 -21.18 17.38
N ASN A 673 -68.11 -21.09 18.54
CA ASN A 673 -67.38 -21.14 19.81
C ASN A 673 -66.78 -22.53 20.01
N TYR A 674 -65.54 -22.59 20.54
CA TYR A 674 -64.91 -23.85 20.90
C TYR A 674 -65.65 -24.45 22.10
N ILE A 675 -66.07 -25.70 22.00
CA ILE A 675 -66.71 -26.43 23.09
C ILE A 675 -65.70 -27.47 23.60
N PRO A 676 -65.23 -27.37 24.85
CA PRO A 676 -64.33 -28.35 25.43
C PRO A 676 -65.10 -29.64 25.77
N ASP A 677 -64.44 -30.75 25.53
CA ASP A 677 -64.84 -32.12 25.85
C ASP A 677 -64.39 -32.58 27.25
N PHE A 678 -63.89 -31.64 28.06
CA PHE A 678 -63.46 -31.83 29.45
C PHE A 678 -63.95 -30.70 30.35
N SER A 679 -63.93 -30.93 31.67
CA SER A 679 -64.03 -29.88 32.68
C SER A 679 -62.69 -29.70 33.37
N LEU A 680 -62.24 -28.46 33.56
CA LEU A 680 -60.99 -28.15 34.26
C LEU A 680 -61.36 -27.48 35.59
N ARG A 681 -61.09 -28.16 36.69
CA ARG A 681 -61.41 -27.78 38.07
C ARG A 681 -60.15 -27.37 38.81
N VAL A 682 -60.25 -26.36 39.66
CA VAL A 682 -59.16 -25.95 40.56
C VAL A 682 -59.54 -26.28 42.00
N ASP A 683 -58.79 -27.17 42.64
CA ASP A 683 -59.03 -27.59 44.03
C ASP A 683 -58.12 -26.84 45.03
N ASN A 684 -56.88 -26.56 44.65
CA ASN A 684 -55.88 -25.82 45.43
C ASN A 684 -55.52 -24.48 44.76
N ARG A 685 -54.65 -23.67 45.38
CA ARG A 685 -54.14 -22.42 44.78
C ARG A 685 -53.49 -22.73 43.43
N CYS A 686 -54.00 -22.11 42.36
CA CYS A 686 -53.54 -22.27 40.99
C CYS A 686 -53.38 -20.89 40.32
N VAL A 687 -52.19 -20.61 39.81
CA VAL A 687 -51.88 -19.42 39.03
C VAL A 687 -51.79 -19.82 37.57
N TYR A 688 -52.52 -19.12 36.71
CA TYR A 688 -52.62 -19.45 35.30
C TYR A 688 -52.65 -18.20 34.41
N LEU A 689 -52.13 -18.35 33.20
CA LEU A 689 -52.22 -17.38 32.13
C LEU A 689 -53.51 -17.59 31.36
N LYS A 690 -54.30 -16.54 31.18
CA LYS A 690 -55.50 -16.56 30.33
C LYS A 690 -55.31 -15.63 29.13
N ILE A 691 -55.47 -16.17 27.93
CA ILE A 691 -55.42 -15.41 26.66
C ILE A 691 -56.75 -15.56 25.92
N ASP A 692 -57.47 -14.46 25.73
CA ASP A 692 -58.72 -14.47 24.98
C ASP A 692 -58.47 -14.53 23.46
N ARG A 693 -59.32 -15.24 22.71
CA ARG A 693 -59.28 -15.36 21.24
C ARG A 693 -59.22 -13.99 20.55
N ALA A 694 -59.91 -12.99 21.09
CA ALA A 694 -59.91 -11.64 20.55
C ALA A 694 -58.54 -10.96 20.64
N LEU A 695 -57.78 -11.19 21.72
CA LEU A 695 -56.43 -10.66 21.89
C LEU A 695 -55.46 -11.36 20.91
N TRP A 696 -55.55 -12.69 20.81
CA TRP A 696 -54.72 -13.46 19.90
C TRP A 696 -54.94 -13.09 18.43
N LYS A 697 -56.20 -12.97 17.98
CA LYS A 697 -56.53 -12.55 16.60
C LYS A 697 -55.92 -11.19 16.25
N ARG A 698 -55.93 -10.23 17.17
CA ARG A 698 -55.28 -8.92 16.97
C ARG A 698 -53.76 -9.06 16.82
N GLY A 699 -53.13 -9.93 17.61
CA GLY A 699 -51.71 -10.24 17.47
C GLY A 699 -51.36 -10.83 16.10
N VAL A 700 -52.16 -11.77 15.60
CA VAL A 700 -51.93 -12.41 14.29
C VAL A 700 -52.01 -11.39 13.15
N ILE A 701 -53.03 -10.54 13.13
CA ILE A 701 -53.19 -9.49 12.10
C ILE A 701 -51.98 -8.56 12.08
N LYS A 702 -51.47 -8.18 13.26
CA LYS A 702 -50.29 -7.33 13.38
C LYS A 702 -49.01 -8.04 12.94
N SER A 703 -48.83 -9.29 13.35
CA SER A 703 -47.68 -10.10 12.95
C SER A 703 -47.64 -10.29 11.43
N TRP A 704 -48.80 -10.45 10.79
CA TRP A 704 -48.91 -10.47 9.33
C TRP A 704 -48.53 -9.11 8.70
N SER A 705 -48.98 -7.99 9.28
CA SER A 705 -48.58 -6.65 8.82
C SER A 705 -47.08 -6.38 8.97
N GLU A 706 -46.47 -6.84 10.07
CA GLU A 706 -45.02 -6.71 10.33
C GLU A 706 -44.20 -7.51 9.30
N LYS A 707 -44.62 -8.74 9.00
CA LYS A 707 -43.97 -9.59 7.99
C LYS A 707 -44.06 -9.03 6.56
N ASN A 708 -45.09 -8.24 6.25
CA ASN A 708 -45.34 -7.71 4.90
C ASN A 708 -44.83 -6.26 4.70
N GLY A 709 -43.91 -5.78 5.53
CA GLY A 709 -43.10 -4.59 5.21
C GLY A 709 -43.56 -3.26 5.82
N ASN A 710 -44.61 -3.23 6.65
CA ASN A 710 -44.92 -2.05 7.45
C ASN A 710 -44.06 -2.05 8.72
N GLN A 711 -42.87 -1.44 8.64
CA GLN A 711 -41.99 -1.19 9.79
C GLN A 711 -42.54 -0.06 10.68
N GLN A 712 -43.71 -0.27 11.30
CA GLN A 712 -44.17 0.60 12.39
C GLN A 712 -43.86 -0.06 13.72
N THR A 713 -43.21 0.67 14.63
CA THR A 713 -43.05 0.27 16.03
C THR A 713 -44.42 0.24 16.70
N TYR A 714 -44.93 -0.96 16.93
CA TYR A 714 -46.22 -1.16 17.60
C TYR A 714 -46.10 -0.92 19.10
N THR A 715 -47.08 -0.20 19.65
CA THR A 715 -47.21 0.05 21.09
C THR A 715 -48.26 -0.85 21.72
N ILE A 716 -48.25 -0.95 23.05
CA ILE A 716 -49.25 -1.70 23.83
C ILE A 716 -50.68 -1.18 23.53
N ASP A 717 -50.80 0.11 23.22
CA ASP A 717 -52.07 0.77 22.96
C ASP A 717 -52.70 0.35 21.63
N ASP A 718 -51.89 -0.07 20.67
CA ASP A 718 -52.41 -0.58 19.40
C ASP A 718 -53.13 -1.93 19.57
N LEU A 719 -52.96 -2.62 20.71
CA LEU A 719 -53.72 -3.84 21.05
C LEU A 719 -55.02 -3.54 21.82
N GLN A 720 -55.33 -2.25 22.06
CA GLN A 720 -56.57 -1.79 22.71
C GLN A 720 -57.80 -1.98 21.82
N LEU A 721 -58.95 -1.98 22.49
CA LEU A 721 -60.27 -1.85 21.89
C LEU A 721 -60.76 -0.41 22.11
N ASN A 722 -60.14 0.59 21.47
CA ASN A 722 -60.57 1.98 21.64
C ASN A 722 -61.29 2.51 20.39
N ASN A 723 -62.62 2.51 20.54
CA ASN A 723 -63.63 3.36 19.91
C ASN A 723 -63.70 3.38 18.38
N GLU A 724 -64.61 2.55 17.86
CA GLU A 724 -65.14 2.57 16.49
C GLU A 724 -65.51 3.99 15.99
N LYS A 725 -65.75 4.96 16.87
CA LYS A 725 -66.16 6.33 16.53
C LYS A 725 -65.05 7.28 16.08
N LEU A 726 -63.78 7.07 16.45
CA LEU A 726 -62.71 8.04 16.12
C LEU A 726 -62.09 7.78 14.74
N GLU A 727 -62.06 6.51 14.31
CA GLU A 727 -61.62 6.15 12.95
C GLU A 727 -62.68 6.44 11.89
N GLU A 728 -63.97 6.37 12.21
CA GLU A 728 -65.05 6.80 11.31
C GLU A 728 -64.92 8.29 10.94
N ALA A 729 -64.59 9.14 11.91
CA ALA A 729 -64.43 10.59 11.69
C ALA A 729 -63.20 10.95 10.82
N LYS A 730 -62.07 10.25 11.00
CA LYS A 730 -60.88 10.46 10.15
C LYS A 730 -61.06 9.94 8.72
N ILE A 731 -61.88 8.90 8.53
CA ILE A 731 -62.18 8.34 7.22
C ILE A 731 -63.16 9.25 6.46
N GLU A 732 -64.15 9.86 7.13
CA GLU A 732 -65.02 10.85 6.50
C GLU A 732 -64.23 12.06 5.98
N GLU A 733 -63.23 12.54 6.73
CA GLU A 733 -62.37 13.67 6.34
C GLU A 733 -61.48 13.35 5.12
N ILE A 734 -61.00 12.10 5.02
CA ILE A 734 -60.21 11.62 3.87
C ILE A 734 -61.09 11.38 2.63
N VAL A 735 -62.32 10.89 2.82
CA VAL A 735 -63.30 10.67 1.74
C VAL A 735 -63.82 12.00 1.18
N GLU A 736 -63.90 13.05 1.99
CA GLU A 736 -64.30 14.39 1.56
C GLU A 736 -63.18 15.11 0.81
N ALA A 737 -61.91 14.88 1.19
CA ALA A 737 -60.74 15.35 0.46
C ALA A 737 -60.57 14.66 -0.91
N ALA A 738 -60.96 13.39 -1.04
CA ALA A 738 -60.88 12.63 -2.29
C ALA A 738 -62.01 12.94 -3.29
N LYS A 739 -63.13 13.54 -2.84
CA LYS A 739 -64.26 13.92 -3.71
C LYS A 739 -64.10 15.28 -4.42
N ASN A 740 -63.12 16.10 -4.02
CA ASN A 740 -62.94 17.47 -4.51
C ASN A 740 -61.87 17.66 -5.60
N LYS A 741 -61.55 16.62 -6.39
CA LYS A 741 -60.76 16.79 -7.63
C LYS A 741 -61.48 16.15 -8.81
N SER A 742 -62.13 16.99 -9.61
CA SER A 742 -62.62 16.64 -10.95
C SER A 742 -61.46 16.58 -11.97
N PRO A 743 -61.55 15.74 -13.01
CA PRO A 743 -60.47 15.46 -13.95
C PRO A 743 -60.54 16.35 -15.20
N SER A 744 -59.38 16.71 -15.75
CA SER A 744 -59.21 17.31 -17.08
C SER A 744 -58.42 16.38 -18.00
N GLU A 745 -59.03 16.06 -19.15
CA GLU A 745 -58.44 15.68 -20.46
C GLU A 745 -57.67 14.34 -20.55
N ILE A 746 -57.66 13.54 -21.63
CA ILE A 746 -58.30 13.45 -22.96
C ILE A 746 -57.93 12.04 -23.52
N ASP A 747 -58.80 11.49 -24.36
CA ASP A 747 -58.60 10.49 -25.44
C ASP A 747 -58.34 8.98 -25.23
N SER A 748 -59.38 8.24 -25.64
CA SER A 748 -59.42 7.23 -26.72
C SER A 748 -58.77 5.85 -26.50
N ARG A 749 -59.61 4.82 -26.37
CA ARG A 749 -59.91 3.86 -27.45
C ARG A 749 -60.86 2.74 -26.99
N ASN A 750 -61.85 2.54 -27.85
CA ASN A 750 -62.62 1.32 -28.11
C ASN A 750 -63.59 0.79 -27.05
N GLU A 751 -64.82 1.26 -27.22
CA GLU A 751 -66.05 0.51 -26.97
C GLU A 751 -66.08 -0.85 -27.68
N THR A 752 -66.79 -1.80 -27.04
CA THR A 752 -67.85 -2.67 -27.58
C THR A 752 -67.94 -3.86 -26.60
N ASN A 753 -69.08 -4.31 -26.07
CA ASN A 753 -70.48 -4.05 -26.40
C ASN A 753 -71.38 -4.71 -25.32
N ILE A 754 -72.65 -4.25 -25.26
CA ILE A 754 -73.88 -5.00 -24.87
C ILE A 754 -74.41 -4.85 -23.41
N THR A 755 -75.22 -3.79 -23.24
CA THR A 755 -76.67 -3.74 -22.81
C THR A 755 -77.10 -4.53 -21.55
N CYS A 756 -77.82 -4.01 -20.54
CA CYS A 756 -78.96 -3.06 -20.35
C CYS A 756 -80.07 -3.77 -19.54
N HIS A 757 -80.92 -2.94 -18.91
CA HIS A 757 -82.18 -3.21 -18.19
C HIS A 757 -82.07 -3.59 -16.70
N SER A 758 -82.87 -3.06 -15.77
CA SER A 758 -83.91 -2.02 -15.79
C SER A 758 -84.36 -1.76 -14.34
N LEU A 759 -84.35 -0.48 -13.96
CA LEU A 759 -85.33 0.31 -13.17
C LEU A 759 -86.49 -0.35 -12.39
N LYS A 760 -86.82 0.37 -11.29
CA LYS A 760 -88.10 0.58 -10.53
C LYS A 760 -88.23 -0.18 -9.20
N SER A 761 -88.11 0.47 -8.03
CA SER A 761 -88.94 1.51 -7.36
C SER A 761 -89.93 0.91 -6.35
N LEU A 762 -89.86 1.33 -5.07
CA LEU A 762 -90.95 1.90 -4.23
C LEU A 762 -90.81 1.64 -2.71
N ASN A 763 -90.71 2.77 -1.97
CA ASN A 763 -91.44 3.18 -0.76
C ASN A 763 -91.30 2.43 0.59
N LYS A 764 -90.82 3.09 1.67
CA LYS A 764 -91.53 3.93 2.71
C LYS A 764 -92.35 3.07 3.69
N GLU A 765 -92.52 3.31 4.99
CA GLU A 765 -92.26 4.39 5.97
C GLU A 765 -92.63 3.83 7.37
N SER A 766 -92.16 4.47 8.46
CA SER A 766 -92.84 4.74 9.75
C SER A 766 -91.91 4.58 10.97
N ILE A 767 -91.95 5.35 12.06
CA ILE A 767 -92.60 6.62 12.46
C ILE A 767 -91.75 7.15 13.65
N LEU A 768 -91.54 8.46 13.70
CA LEU A 768 -91.04 9.23 14.85
C LEU A 768 -92.22 9.60 15.75
N ASP A 769 -92.06 9.47 17.07
CA ASP A 769 -92.30 10.53 18.08
C ASP A 769 -92.42 9.93 19.48
N ASP A 770 -91.53 10.34 20.40
CA ASP A 770 -91.98 11.18 21.51
C ASP A 770 -90.79 11.83 22.24
N LYS A 771 -90.93 13.13 22.45
CA LYS A 771 -89.93 14.05 23.02
C LYS A 771 -90.50 14.63 24.31
N ARG A 772 -89.60 14.83 25.28
CA ARG A 772 -89.63 15.84 26.36
C ARG A 772 -90.46 15.58 27.62
N ASN A 773 -89.73 15.44 28.73
CA ASN A 773 -89.69 16.30 29.93
C ASN A 773 -88.93 15.46 30.98
N ILE A 774 -87.88 15.87 31.70
CA ILE A 774 -87.79 16.98 32.64
C ILE A 774 -86.29 17.24 32.89
N PHE A 775 -85.85 18.46 32.62
CA PHE A 775 -84.69 19.08 33.27
C PHE A 775 -85.06 19.35 34.74
N ARG A 776 -84.24 18.92 35.71
CA ARG A 776 -83.79 19.79 36.82
C ARG A 776 -82.85 19.10 37.82
N LYS A 777 -81.70 19.77 37.95
CA LYS A 777 -81.03 20.22 39.19
C LYS A 777 -79.99 19.33 39.88
N ASN A 778 -78.87 20.03 40.11
CA ASN A 778 -77.89 19.94 41.20
C ASN A 778 -76.88 18.78 41.05
N ARG A 779 -75.59 18.97 40.73
CA ARG A 779 -74.58 19.92 41.24
C ARG A 779 -74.53 19.98 42.77
N GLU A 780 -73.36 19.57 43.27
CA GLU A 780 -72.86 19.61 44.65
C GLU A 780 -73.35 18.48 45.58
N ILE A 781 -72.43 17.60 46.01
CA ILE A 781 -71.77 17.67 47.32
C ILE A 781 -70.76 16.50 47.42
N LYS A 782 -69.59 16.84 47.97
CA LYS A 782 -68.46 15.98 48.37
C LYS A 782 -68.83 15.07 49.55
N SER A 783 -67.89 14.15 49.85
CA SER A 783 -67.53 13.55 51.15
C SER A 783 -68.24 12.28 51.65
N PHE A 784 -67.38 11.24 51.81
CA PHE A 784 -67.30 10.21 52.88
C PHE A 784 -68.50 9.24 53.02
N ASP A 785 -68.35 7.92 53.15
CA ASP A 785 -67.27 7.04 53.66
C ASP A 785 -66.88 5.90 52.70
#